data_AF-A0A0G0Q7I8-F1
#
_entry.id   AF-A0A0G0Q7I8-F1
#
_cell.length_a   1.000
_cell.length_b   1.000
_cell.length_c   1.000
_cell.angle_alpha   90.00
_cell.angle_beta   90.00
_cell.angle_gamma   90.00
#
_symmetry.space_group_name_H-M   'P 1'
#
loop_
_entity.id
_entity.type
_entity.pdbx_description
1 polymer ?
#
loop_
_entity_poly.entity_id
_entity_poly.type
_entity_poly.pdbx_seq_one_letter_code
_entity_poly.pdbx_strand_id
1 'polypeptide(L)'
;MTIRILDLMLQRVPNYTDVTVNSSINWYPDDWIQPDGTINNGKGEGGVIFFRATGSVSINGTIHANAKGYIGFYDNDAGYDTNGSAAGGNGGESLCGVGGAGGYIAAGSIAYGSNGAAGGGAGYYNTTLYQGGNGYCGGGGGSTNSVSGGVGSSSSGGAGGGGSGYDGGGGGGGYGGYGIAGSYSLTSTQRGVDGGINTSGNGGYGGAGIGGGGGGGSYGTADLSKMFFGSAGGEGGEYTHNASDHFPGKGGDGGGIVSIAANSVTVSGNLQVNGENGGNGVNGASLYGGGGGGGAGGSIKIVSNTANLGASKTSATGGIRGIGYNSGATNDSYNGGAGGDGRIAVFYLNSYSGSGVTPGAEVASQPSNTYGVYISDEINTPKASGFGQIRWHSDLNKYGLIEIQTRSGASNNSTDGTWEGWKPVVVDTNEKSIETADTHTNWSGTNVTVSEGDVTRNVDYYEDEDETTVADITKMVSSTNGGYSEATISSLSLADFDYISIWVRASQTGGTIKLGFGESTSTENEMTVGMDTVDTWQKVYWDISDVPSYQRNAITKLRITNLTSSSNIFYIDNMVGGRYMRSEGGSTVTSTASDYMQYRIIFSTSEVGYKPTLYNVKLSWSNGYKVEMTDANTARIYNYSGESQELRLSVTGAGGSSGGDSDWATVGANIYRATGKVGIGDSTPDVELKVVGALCVKSNADDCAGATAGTIYANNTSVQSADLAEMYKVSDLTIEPGDLVSLDPNTVGEVQKSDLDNISNLMGVVSTAPGLLMNDERSDNARPVGLIGRLPMKVMTTGRSVAKGDVITASVLPGIGAVRKDPGMVVAKALEDTLDWADSVCQSVSGIEDIKWPKDNGKNELKPCFVVPVDSFDKSVRESLFAQYNLTSSDSIYIGKIMAFVDVVWYQPQWISDDIAKMVGDYNAGAFGGSGGGWKIEENGISTSREVNVASITGTKGDFNILNTGLLNIGDGSVTADSGGNLGVAGDLTLNGRLKSNNGSIVLEIGDGENDLFVIKNAKGETLFSVNPSGQIGGKGTYRGEWTKINPNDSIKVSHNFNATPSQISIIKSDNIQGYGFTSKGLGSEYYYEYYDNNSIQVYNKTGQAIYVKLTIER
;
A
#
# COMPACT_ATOMS: atom_id res chain seq x y z
N MET A 1 -22.04 -21.61 24.41
CA MET A 1 -21.22 -22.50 23.56
C MET A 1 -19.78 -22.06 23.72
N THR A 2 -19.00 -22.76 24.53
CA THR A 2 -17.57 -22.46 24.71
C THR A 2 -16.82 -23.31 23.71
N ILE A 3 -16.52 -22.76 22.53
CA ILE A 3 -15.70 -23.43 21.53
C ILE A 3 -14.25 -23.32 22.04
N ARG A 4 -13.64 -24.43 22.45
CA ARG A 4 -12.18 -24.51 22.56
C ARG A 4 -11.65 -24.62 21.14
N ILE A 5 -11.18 -23.50 20.61
CA ILE A 5 -10.43 -23.46 19.35
C ILE A 5 -8.97 -23.69 19.74
N LEU A 6 -8.38 -24.79 19.29
CA LEU A 6 -6.93 -24.97 19.27
C LEU A 6 -6.46 -24.34 17.94
N ASP A 7 -5.59 -23.34 18.06
CA ASP A 7 -4.74 -22.71 17.04
C ASP A 7 -5.47 -22.14 15.79
N LEU A 8 -6.01 -20.92 15.93
CA LEU A 8 -6.56 -20.13 14.82
C LEU A 8 -5.87 -18.76 14.73
N MET A 9 -5.14 -18.53 13.63
CA MET A 9 -4.65 -17.20 13.27
C MET A 9 -5.77 -16.39 12.61
N LEU A 10 -6.17 -15.26 13.22
CA LEU A 10 -7.14 -14.33 12.64
C LEU A 10 -6.42 -13.15 11.97
N GLN A 11 -6.24 -13.21 10.65
CA GLN A 11 -5.61 -12.14 9.88
C GLN A 11 -6.65 -11.23 9.21
N ARG A 12 -6.53 -9.91 9.43
CA ARG A 12 -7.29 -8.94 8.64
C ARG A 12 -6.75 -8.90 7.22
N VAL A 13 -7.60 -9.06 6.22
CA VAL A 13 -7.22 -8.93 4.80
C VAL A 13 -7.54 -7.52 4.32
N PRO A 14 -6.54 -6.67 4.06
CA PRO A 14 -6.75 -5.32 3.55
C PRO A 14 -7.32 -5.35 2.12
N ASN A 15 -8.21 -4.40 1.82
CA ASN A 15 -8.74 -4.19 0.48
C ASN A 15 -8.29 -2.80 -0.01
N TYR A 16 -7.58 -2.76 -1.13
CA TYR A 16 -7.07 -1.56 -1.77
C TYR A 16 -7.79 -1.32 -3.11
N THR A 17 -7.62 -0.12 -3.67
CA THR A 17 -7.96 0.13 -5.08
C THR A 17 -6.80 -0.26 -5.96
N ASP A 18 -5.65 0.40 -5.84
CA ASP A 18 -4.41 0.06 -6.52
C ASP A 18 -3.28 -0.12 -5.51
N VAL A 19 -2.29 -0.96 -5.83
CA VAL A 19 -1.08 -1.17 -5.02
C VAL A 19 0.15 -1.04 -5.90
N THR A 20 1.05 -0.13 -5.55
CA THR A 20 2.34 0.03 -6.22
C THR A 20 3.47 -0.15 -5.23
N VAL A 21 4.29 -1.18 -5.43
CA VAL A 21 5.52 -1.41 -4.67
C VAL A 21 6.68 -0.86 -5.49
N ASN A 22 7.20 0.30 -5.09
CA ASN A 22 8.30 0.98 -5.78
C ASN A 22 9.61 0.19 -5.70
N SER A 23 10.54 0.41 -6.63
CA SER A 23 11.79 -0.36 -6.77
C SER A 23 12.69 -0.39 -5.53
N SER A 24 12.62 0.63 -4.67
CA SER A 24 13.36 0.71 -3.41
C SER A 24 12.70 -0.01 -2.24
N ILE A 25 11.47 -0.51 -2.40
CA ILE A 25 10.69 -1.09 -1.31
C ILE A 25 10.93 -2.60 -1.23
N ASN A 26 11.17 -3.06 0.01
CA ASN A 26 11.17 -4.47 0.37
C ASN A 26 10.03 -4.75 1.36
N TRP A 27 9.00 -5.45 0.92
CA TRP A 27 7.78 -5.71 1.70
C TRP A 27 7.68 -7.19 2.08
N TYR A 28 7.74 -7.49 3.37
CA TYR A 28 7.73 -8.85 3.92
C TYR A 28 6.99 -8.91 5.26
N PRO A 29 6.45 -10.09 5.66
CA PRO A 29 5.81 -10.26 6.95
C PRO A 29 6.85 -10.51 8.06
N ASP A 30 6.42 -10.40 9.32
CA ASP A 30 7.17 -10.89 10.47
C ASP A 30 7.41 -12.42 10.37
N ASP A 31 8.33 -12.94 11.18
CA ASP A 31 8.62 -14.39 11.23
C ASP A 31 7.42 -15.19 11.74
N TRP A 32 7.28 -16.42 11.24
CA TRP A 32 6.44 -17.41 11.92
C TRP A 32 6.98 -17.62 13.33
N ILE A 33 6.07 -17.65 14.30
CA ILE A 33 6.38 -18.00 15.70
C ILE A 33 5.31 -18.99 16.12
N GLN A 34 5.73 -20.06 16.77
CA GLN A 34 4.80 -21.07 17.27
C GLN A 34 3.82 -20.44 18.28
N PRO A 35 2.50 -20.71 18.18
CA PRO A 35 1.53 -20.26 19.17
C PRO A 35 1.82 -20.84 20.56
N ASP A 36 2.03 -20.00 21.57
CA ASP A 36 2.23 -20.40 22.97
C ASP A 36 1.02 -20.08 23.87
N GLY A 37 -0.06 -19.56 23.27
CA GLY A 37 -1.29 -19.18 23.96
C GLY A 37 -1.27 -17.78 24.61
N THR A 38 -0.19 -17.00 24.44
CA THR A 38 -0.14 -15.60 24.87
C THR A 38 -0.51 -14.64 23.73
N ILE A 39 -1.28 -13.59 24.05
CA ILE A 39 -1.68 -12.57 23.07
C ILE A 39 -0.46 -11.68 22.77
N ASN A 40 0.17 -11.90 21.63
CA ASN A 40 1.32 -11.11 21.18
C ASN A 40 0.84 -9.85 20.42
N ASN A 41 0.60 -8.75 21.15
CA ASN A 41 0.39 -7.43 20.55
C ASN A 41 1.72 -6.89 19.99
N GLY A 42 2.04 -7.23 18.72
CA GLY A 42 3.11 -6.59 17.95
C GLY A 42 4.27 -7.49 17.49
N LYS A 43 4.27 -8.77 17.86
CA LYS A 43 5.09 -9.83 17.23
C LYS A 43 4.14 -10.98 16.89
N GLY A 44 3.32 -10.79 15.86
CA GLY A 44 2.26 -11.75 15.52
C GLY A 44 2.83 -13.09 15.05
N GLU A 45 1.98 -14.12 15.03
CA GLU A 45 2.16 -15.33 14.22
C GLU A 45 2.29 -14.88 12.75
N GLY A 46 3.54 -14.67 12.28
CA GLY A 46 3.83 -14.02 11.01
C GLY A 46 3.79 -14.95 9.80
N GLY A 47 4.59 -14.64 8.78
CA GLY A 47 4.77 -15.51 7.60
C GLY A 47 3.77 -15.34 6.47
N VAL A 48 2.69 -14.58 6.66
CA VAL A 48 1.61 -14.43 5.65
C VAL A 48 1.47 -12.99 5.17
N ILE A 49 1.58 -12.79 3.85
CA ILE A 49 1.09 -11.59 3.16
C ILE A 49 -0.18 -11.95 2.41
N PHE A 50 -1.28 -11.27 2.73
CA PHE A 50 -2.52 -11.36 1.98
C PHE A 50 -3.17 -9.98 1.87
N PHE A 51 -3.39 -9.51 0.65
CA PHE A 51 -4.24 -8.36 0.37
C PHE A 51 -5.06 -8.54 -0.92
N ARG A 52 -6.08 -7.68 -1.07
CA ARG A 52 -6.91 -7.57 -2.28
C ARG A 52 -6.79 -6.17 -2.87
N ALA A 53 -6.89 -6.04 -4.18
CA ALA A 53 -6.98 -4.78 -4.92
C ALA A 53 -8.12 -4.84 -5.94
N THR A 54 -8.96 -3.81 -6.03
CA THR A 54 -10.02 -3.78 -7.07
C THR A 54 -9.46 -3.41 -8.45
N GLY A 55 -8.33 -2.72 -8.48
CA GLY A 55 -7.58 -2.29 -9.65
C GLY A 55 -6.27 -3.05 -9.81
N SER A 56 -5.17 -2.33 -10.02
CA SER A 56 -3.86 -2.86 -10.39
C SER A 56 -2.93 -3.09 -9.19
N VAL A 57 -2.09 -4.12 -9.31
CA VAL A 57 -0.95 -4.38 -8.42
C VAL A 57 0.33 -4.35 -9.26
N SER A 58 1.18 -3.35 -9.04
CA SER A 58 2.47 -3.18 -9.71
C SER A 58 3.62 -3.40 -8.73
N ILE A 59 4.38 -4.48 -8.92
CA ILE A 59 5.50 -4.86 -8.06
C ILE A 59 6.80 -4.51 -8.79
N ASN A 60 7.30 -3.30 -8.59
CA ASN A 60 8.59 -2.84 -9.13
C ASN A 60 9.74 -3.09 -8.15
N GLY A 61 9.46 -3.11 -6.84
CA GLY A 61 10.35 -3.53 -5.76
C GLY A 61 10.25 -5.02 -5.45
N THR A 62 10.40 -5.39 -4.18
CA THR A 62 10.30 -6.79 -3.75
C THR A 62 9.13 -6.99 -2.80
N ILE A 63 8.30 -7.99 -3.07
CA ILE A 63 7.43 -8.63 -2.08
C ILE A 63 8.01 -10.01 -1.79
N HIS A 64 8.27 -10.34 -0.53
CA HIS A 64 8.71 -11.69 -0.18
C HIS A 64 8.21 -12.19 1.17
N ALA A 65 8.15 -13.51 1.30
CA ALA A 65 8.07 -14.22 2.58
C ALA A 65 9.15 -15.31 2.66
N ASN A 66 10.35 -15.03 2.12
CA ASN A 66 11.49 -15.95 2.19
C ASN A 66 11.86 -16.26 3.65
N ALA A 67 12.02 -17.55 3.98
CA ALA A 67 12.37 -18.02 5.33
C ALA A 67 11.38 -17.55 6.44
N LYS A 68 10.10 -17.36 6.10
CA LYS A 68 9.05 -16.93 7.05
C LYS A 68 8.00 -18.01 7.35
N GLY A 69 8.28 -19.26 6.99
CA GLY A 69 7.44 -20.43 7.22
C GLY A 69 7.83 -21.20 8.48
N TYR A 70 7.57 -22.52 8.51
CA TYR A 70 7.89 -23.34 9.68
C TYR A 70 9.39 -23.31 10.03
N ILE A 71 9.72 -23.31 11.32
CA ILE A 71 11.05 -23.02 11.83
C ILE A 71 11.94 -24.27 11.80
N GLY A 72 13.15 -24.10 11.31
CA GLY A 72 14.24 -25.05 11.55
C GLY A 72 14.87 -24.76 12.89
N PHE A 73 14.86 -25.76 13.77
CA PHE A 73 15.39 -25.62 15.11
C PHE A 73 16.92 -25.46 15.09
N TYR A 74 17.41 -24.72 16.08
CA TYR A 74 18.83 -24.55 16.38
C TYR A 74 18.99 -24.67 17.88
N ASP A 75 19.73 -25.67 18.33
CA ASP A 75 20.08 -25.78 19.74
C ASP A 75 21.35 -24.98 20.04
N ASN A 76 21.38 -24.29 21.17
CA ASN A 76 22.54 -23.54 21.66
C ASN A 76 22.89 -23.87 23.12
N ASP A 77 22.47 -25.04 23.61
CA ASP A 77 22.54 -25.33 25.04
C ASP A 77 23.99 -25.38 25.57
N ALA A 78 24.30 -24.56 26.57
CA ALA A 78 25.66 -24.40 27.10
C ALA A 78 26.08 -25.48 28.13
N GLY A 79 25.30 -26.57 28.25
CA GLY A 79 25.37 -27.56 29.34
C GLY A 79 26.19 -28.83 29.07
N TYR A 80 27.03 -28.86 28.03
CA TYR A 80 27.70 -30.08 27.57
C TYR A 80 28.88 -30.54 28.45
N ASP A 81 28.87 -31.82 28.86
CA ASP A 81 29.96 -32.48 29.60
C ASP A 81 31.09 -32.91 28.63
N THR A 82 32.34 -32.62 28.98
CA THR A 82 33.54 -32.60 28.14
C THR A 82 34.16 -33.98 27.86
N ASN A 83 33.38 -35.05 27.92
CA ASN A 83 33.87 -36.44 27.88
C ASN A 83 33.56 -37.20 26.56
N GLY A 84 33.59 -36.53 25.41
CA GLY A 84 33.47 -37.19 24.09
C GLY A 84 32.05 -37.65 23.70
N SER A 85 31.02 -37.02 24.27
CA SER A 85 29.62 -37.20 23.89
C SER A 85 29.26 -36.37 22.65
N ALA A 86 28.38 -36.91 21.80
CA ALA A 86 27.80 -36.20 20.65
C ALA A 86 26.28 -36.22 20.70
N ALA A 87 25.64 -35.10 20.38
CA ALA A 87 24.20 -34.91 20.40
C ALA A 87 23.62 -35.05 18.99
N GLY A 88 22.46 -35.69 18.87
CA GLY A 88 21.74 -35.69 17.60
C GLY A 88 21.08 -34.34 17.34
N GLY A 89 20.89 -33.99 16.07
CA GLY A 89 20.17 -32.77 15.68
C GLY A 89 18.66 -32.90 15.84
N ASN A 90 17.99 -31.77 16.01
CA ASN A 90 16.54 -31.67 16.07
C ASN A 90 15.89 -31.94 14.69
N GLY A 91 14.68 -32.52 14.70
CA GLY A 91 13.83 -32.56 13.51
C GLY A 91 13.25 -31.17 13.19
N GLY A 92 12.89 -30.91 11.93
CA GLY A 92 12.24 -29.67 11.54
C GLY A 92 10.76 -29.57 11.96
N GLU A 93 10.24 -28.35 12.08
CA GLU A 93 8.81 -28.06 12.27
C GLU A 93 8.00 -28.23 10.97
N SER A 94 6.76 -28.71 11.10
CA SER A 94 5.80 -28.79 10.01
C SER A 94 4.36 -28.60 10.51
N LEU A 95 3.37 -28.78 9.63
CA LEU A 95 1.96 -28.54 9.90
C LEU A 95 1.38 -29.35 11.08
N CYS A 96 1.99 -30.48 11.42
CA CYS A 96 1.54 -31.31 12.55
C CYS A 96 2.23 -30.98 13.88
N GLY A 97 3.07 -29.93 13.91
CA GLY A 97 3.69 -29.39 15.11
C GLY A 97 5.21 -29.31 15.06
N VAL A 98 5.82 -29.25 16.25
CA VAL A 98 7.27 -29.13 16.42
C VAL A 98 8.00 -30.42 16.04
N GLY A 99 9.24 -30.25 15.59
CA GLY A 99 10.14 -31.37 15.36
C GLY A 99 10.54 -32.06 16.66
N GLY A 100 10.95 -33.32 16.54
CA GLY A 100 11.41 -34.12 17.65
C GLY A 100 12.80 -33.65 18.10
N ALA A 101 12.97 -33.51 19.42
CA ALA A 101 14.25 -33.14 20.01
C ALA A 101 15.35 -34.18 19.71
N GLY A 102 16.57 -33.70 19.47
CA GLY A 102 17.76 -34.50 19.35
C GLY A 102 18.09 -35.30 20.62
N GLY A 103 18.67 -36.49 20.45
CA GLY A 103 19.08 -37.34 21.55
C GLY A 103 20.33 -36.80 22.26
N TYR A 104 20.24 -36.63 23.59
CA TYR A 104 21.28 -36.04 24.43
C TYR A 104 21.95 -37.08 25.36
N ILE A 105 23.24 -36.89 25.67
CA ILE A 105 24.03 -37.78 26.53
C ILE A 105 24.69 -36.99 27.67
N ALA A 106 24.00 -36.92 28.81
CA ALA A 106 24.61 -36.69 30.12
C ALA A 106 24.99 -38.03 30.77
N ALA A 107 25.99 -38.04 31.65
CA ALA A 107 26.45 -39.23 32.38
C ALA A 107 25.28 -40.00 33.06
N GLY A 108 24.76 -41.03 32.40
CA GLY A 108 23.63 -41.86 32.86
C GLY A 108 22.30 -41.72 32.10
N SER A 109 22.22 -40.87 31.07
CA SER A 109 20.98 -40.60 30.30
C SER A 109 20.89 -41.38 28.98
N ILE A 110 19.65 -41.52 28.47
CA ILE A 110 19.29 -42.31 27.28
C ILE A 110 19.36 -41.42 26.03
N ALA A 111 20.09 -41.84 24.98
CA ALA A 111 20.38 -41.02 23.79
C ALA A 111 19.42 -41.18 22.60
N TYR A 112 18.16 -41.61 22.82
CA TYR A 112 17.18 -41.74 21.75
C TYR A 112 16.75 -40.37 21.23
N GLY A 113 16.58 -40.26 19.91
CA GLY A 113 15.91 -39.11 19.32
C GLY A 113 14.41 -39.13 19.65
N SER A 114 13.83 -37.96 19.91
CA SER A 114 12.40 -37.85 20.21
C SER A 114 11.56 -37.90 18.93
N ASN A 115 10.36 -38.45 19.04
CA ASN A 115 9.36 -38.36 17.97
C ASN A 115 8.84 -36.91 17.87
N GLY A 116 8.45 -36.49 16.67
CA GLY A 116 7.87 -35.17 16.45
C GLY A 116 7.34 -35.06 15.02
N ALA A 117 7.08 -33.83 14.55
CA ALA A 117 6.65 -33.60 13.18
C ALA A 117 7.61 -34.23 12.17
N ALA A 118 8.89 -33.92 12.30
CA ALA A 118 9.99 -34.80 11.90
C ALA A 118 10.70 -35.37 13.14
N GLY A 119 11.32 -36.53 13.01
CA GLY A 119 12.00 -37.19 14.13
C GLY A 119 13.38 -36.58 14.43
N GLY A 120 13.72 -36.47 15.72
CA GLY A 120 15.05 -36.06 16.17
C GLY A 120 16.10 -37.15 15.96
N GLY A 121 17.34 -36.76 15.69
CA GLY A 121 18.45 -37.68 15.54
C GLY A 121 18.90 -38.28 16.88
N ALA A 122 19.42 -39.51 16.87
CA ALA A 122 19.99 -40.12 18.06
C ALA A 122 21.36 -39.51 18.44
N GLY A 123 21.66 -39.46 19.74
CA GLY A 123 23.01 -39.12 20.24
C GLY A 123 23.99 -40.30 20.08
N TYR A 124 25.30 -40.02 20.21
CA TYR A 124 26.36 -41.02 20.07
C TYR A 124 27.33 -41.05 21.27
N TYR A 125 27.48 -42.22 21.90
CA TYR A 125 28.49 -42.51 22.91
C TYR A 125 28.87 -44.00 22.88
N ASN A 126 30.10 -44.30 22.45
CA ASN A 126 30.67 -45.66 22.39
C ASN A 126 29.83 -46.64 21.50
N THR A 127 29.98 -47.96 21.66
CA THR A 127 29.34 -49.04 20.88
C THR A 127 27.86 -49.27 21.20
N THR A 128 27.19 -48.36 21.90
CA THR A 128 25.78 -48.50 22.31
C THR A 128 24.83 -48.15 21.16
N LEU A 129 23.67 -48.79 21.13
CA LEU A 129 22.68 -48.74 20.05
C LEU A 129 21.55 -47.74 20.37
N TYR A 130 21.45 -46.60 19.68
CA TYR A 130 20.38 -45.63 19.88
C TYR A 130 19.59 -45.35 18.59
N GLN A 131 18.26 -45.37 18.70
CA GLN A 131 17.32 -45.13 17.61
C GLN A 131 17.01 -43.63 17.47
N GLY A 132 16.84 -43.18 16.23
CA GLY A 132 16.27 -41.87 15.93
C GLY A 132 14.75 -41.87 16.16
N GLY A 133 14.19 -40.68 16.36
CA GLY A 133 12.75 -40.52 16.52
C GLY A 133 11.99 -40.71 15.21
N ASN A 134 10.71 -41.07 15.30
CA ASN A 134 9.79 -41.16 14.17
C ASN A 134 9.22 -39.77 13.83
N GLY A 135 8.97 -39.54 12.53
CA GLY A 135 8.28 -38.35 12.04
C GLY A 135 6.79 -38.60 11.83
N TYR A 136 5.92 -37.77 12.42
CA TYR A 136 4.46 -37.87 12.27
C TYR A 136 3.98 -37.37 10.90
N CYS A 137 4.56 -36.25 10.44
CA CYS A 137 4.33 -35.66 9.12
C CYS A 137 5.65 -35.20 8.50
N GLY A 138 6.71 -36.00 8.65
CA GLY A 138 8.05 -35.61 8.26
C GLY A 138 9.01 -36.78 8.28
N GLY A 139 10.25 -36.50 7.94
CA GLY A 139 11.32 -37.49 7.89
C GLY A 139 11.65 -38.10 9.25
N GLY A 140 12.10 -39.35 9.25
CA GLY A 140 12.60 -40.00 10.45
C GLY A 140 14.01 -39.50 10.83
N GLY A 141 14.31 -39.49 12.13
CA GLY A 141 15.62 -39.12 12.64
C GLY A 141 16.69 -40.19 12.38
N GLY A 142 17.93 -39.75 12.16
CA GLY A 142 19.07 -40.65 12.03
C GLY A 142 19.30 -41.49 13.29
N SER A 143 19.82 -42.70 13.12
CA SER A 143 20.16 -43.61 14.23
C SER A 143 21.66 -43.87 14.32
N THR A 144 22.11 -44.39 15.46
CA THR A 144 23.50 -44.81 15.66
C THR A 144 23.62 -46.33 15.69
N ASN A 145 24.68 -46.83 15.07
CA ASN A 145 25.00 -48.25 14.95
C ASN A 145 23.87 -49.10 14.28
N SER A 146 23.97 -50.44 14.17
CA SER A 146 23.07 -51.33 13.39
C SER A 146 21.58 -51.43 13.81
N VAL A 147 20.95 -50.35 14.29
CA VAL A 147 19.52 -50.25 14.64
C VAL A 147 18.79 -49.53 13.52
N SER A 148 17.50 -49.80 13.33
CA SER A 148 16.71 -49.06 12.33
C SER A 148 16.72 -47.56 12.63
N GLY A 149 16.83 -46.74 11.60
CA GLY A 149 16.55 -45.31 11.68
C GLY A 149 15.09 -45.05 12.06
N GLY A 150 14.81 -43.84 12.50
CA GLY A 150 13.44 -43.39 12.75
C GLY A 150 12.59 -43.55 11.50
N VAL A 151 11.32 -43.90 11.68
CA VAL A 151 10.38 -44.10 10.58
C VAL A 151 9.83 -42.73 10.14
N GLY A 152 9.91 -42.45 8.84
CA GLY A 152 9.24 -41.29 8.24
C GLY A 152 7.76 -41.56 8.03
N SER A 153 6.95 -40.50 7.95
CA SER A 153 5.50 -40.65 7.78
C SER A 153 5.14 -41.33 6.45
N SER A 154 4.30 -42.35 6.51
CA SER A 154 3.88 -43.14 5.32
C SER A 154 2.70 -42.54 4.57
N SER A 155 2.05 -41.52 5.13
CA SER A 155 0.83 -40.91 4.60
C SER A 155 0.88 -39.37 4.60
N SER A 156 1.99 -38.77 5.02
CA SER A 156 2.16 -37.32 5.02
C SER A 156 3.58 -36.91 4.68
N GLY A 157 3.69 -35.86 3.87
CA GLY A 157 4.93 -35.11 3.67
C GLY A 157 5.12 -34.04 4.74
N GLY A 158 6.29 -33.41 4.75
CA GLY A 158 6.57 -32.29 5.65
C GLY A 158 8.05 -32.12 5.98
N ALA A 159 8.40 -31.95 7.25
CA ALA A 159 9.75 -31.53 7.63
C ALA A 159 10.83 -32.59 7.44
N GLY A 160 12.09 -32.15 7.41
CA GLY A 160 13.26 -33.03 7.39
C GLY A 160 13.65 -33.55 8.78
N GLY A 161 14.09 -34.82 8.84
CA GLY A 161 14.54 -35.45 10.10
C GLY A 161 15.91 -34.96 10.56
N GLY A 162 16.18 -35.03 11.86
CA GLY A 162 17.48 -34.66 12.44
C GLY A 162 18.58 -35.66 12.13
N GLY A 163 19.80 -35.16 11.93
CA GLY A 163 21.00 -35.98 11.79
C GLY A 163 21.44 -36.58 13.14
N SER A 164 22.01 -37.79 13.15
CA SER A 164 22.49 -38.39 14.40
C SER A 164 23.95 -38.02 14.73
N GLY A 165 24.33 -38.20 15.99
CA GLY A 165 25.72 -38.10 16.46
C GLY A 165 26.41 -36.79 16.05
N TYR A 166 27.71 -36.83 15.77
CA TYR A 166 28.50 -35.62 15.51
C TYR A 166 28.55 -35.17 14.04
N ASP A 167 28.22 -36.05 13.10
CA ASP A 167 28.47 -35.86 11.65
C ASP A 167 27.23 -36.16 10.79
N GLY A 168 26.11 -36.56 11.39
CA GLY A 168 24.90 -36.85 10.63
C GLY A 168 24.32 -35.59 10.02
N GLY A 169 24.16 -35.56 8.69
CA GLY A 169 23.46 -34.46 8.02
C GLY A 169 21.95 -34.50 8.29
N GLY A 170 21.34 -33.33 8.46
CA GLY A 170 19.89 -33.19 8.60
C GLY A 170 19.16 -33.39 7.27
N GLY A 171 17.93 -33.90 7.29
CA GLY A 171 17.08 -34.03 6.10
C GLY A 171 16.52 -32.67 5.66
N GLY A 172 16.30 -32.46 4.37
CA GLY A 172 15.60 -31.29 3.84
C GLY A 172 14.09 -31.39 4.04
N GLY A 173 13.43 -30.25 4.23
CA GLY A 173 11.97 -30.17 4.29
C GLY A 173 11.33 -30.45 2.93
N GLY A 174 10.08 -30.92 2.91
CA GLY A 174 9.30 -31.16 1.71
C GLY A 174 7.96 -30.44 1.75
N TYR A 175 7.73 -29.54 0.80
CA TYR A 175 6.43 -28.94 0.47
C TYR A 175 6.43 -28.74 -1.03
N GLY A 176 5.35 -29.07 -1.74
CA GLY A 176 5.30 -29.05 -3.22
C GLY A 176 6.15 -30.13 -3.91
N GLY A 177 7.47 -30.08 -3.70
CA GLY A 177 8.46 -31.11 -4.00
C GLY A 177 8.90 -31.89 -2.77
N TYR A 178 9.55 -33.05 -2.98
CA TYR A 178 10.12 -33.83 -1.88
C TYR A 178 11.48 -33.25 -1.46
N GLY A 179 11.73 -33.23 -0.16
CA GLY A 179 13.03 -32.93 0.43
C GLY A 179 13.99 -34.10 0.28
N ILE A 180 15.27 -33.75 0.13
CA ILE A 180 16.36 -34.74 0.02
C ILE A 180 16.82 -35.14 1.42
N ALA A 181 17.24 -36.38 1.60
CA ALA A 181 17.80 -36.85 2.87
C ALA A 181 19.23 -36.38 3.11
N GLY A 182 19.57 -36.22 4.38
CA GLY A 182 20.94 -35.97 4.81
C GLY A 182 21.84 -37.19 4.63
N SER A 183 23.13 -36.96 4.46
CA SER A 183 24.13 -38.01 4.16
C SER A 183 25.17 -38.17 5.27
N TYR A 184 25.64 -39.41 5.47
CA TYR A 184 26.83 -39.76 6.26
C TYR A 184 27.72 -40.75 5.48
N SER A 185 29.04 -40.58 5.58
CA SER A 185 30.09 -41.26 4.81
C SER A 185 30.06 -42.81 4.96
N LEU A 186 30.06 -43.51 3.82
CA LEU A 186 30.64 -44.84 3.53
C LEU A 186 29.68 -45.92 2.94
N THR A 187 28.35 -45.88 3.08
CA THR A 187 27.40 -46.83 2.43
C THR A 187 25.99 -46.27 2.19
N SER A 188 25.19 -46.85 1.27
CA SER A 188 23.84 -46.34 0.91
C SER A 188 22.78 -46.45 2.01
N THR A 189 23.00 -47.24 3.07
CA THR A 189 22.03 -47.41 4.17
C THR A 189 22.16 -46.32 5.24
N GLN A 190 23.33 -45.68 5.35
CA GLN A 190 23.61 -44.63 6.33
C GLN A 190 23.08 -43.25 5.91
N ARG A 191 22.83 -43.07 4.61
CA ARG A 191 22.03 -41.94 4.10
C ARG A 191 20.58 -42.16 4.53
N GLY A 192 19.91 -41.10 4.95
CA GLY A 192 18.45 -41.15 5.09
C GLY A 192 17.79 -41.45 3.74
N VAL A 193 16.52 -41.81 3.79
CA VAL A 193 15.73 -42.00 2.57
C VAL A 193 15.17 -40.65 2.15
N ASP A 194 15.23 -40.33 0.86
CA ASP A 194 14.62 -39.11 0.31
C ASP A 194 13.09 -39.16 0.49
N GLY A 195 12.45 -38.00 0.58
CA GLY A 195 11.00 -37.93 0.60
C GLY A 195 10.38 -38.40 -0.73
N GLY A 196 9.09 -38.71 -0.69
CA GLY A 196 8.26 -38.98 -1.85
C GLY A 196 7.05 -38.04 -1.92
N ILE A 197 6.09 -38.40 -2.77
CA ILE A 197 4.82 -37.68 -2.87
C ILE A 197 3.93 -38.09 -1.69
N ASN A 198 3.67 -37.18 -0.76
CA ASN A 198 2.91 -37.45 0.48
C ASN A 198 3.47 -38.59 1.35
N THR A 199 4.74 -38.95 1.18
CA THR A 199 5.46 -39.91 2.02
C THR A 199 6.81 -39.32 2.40
N SER A 200 7.20 -39.43 3.67
CA SER A 200 8.48 -38.93 4.15
C SER A 200 9.46 -40.09 4.33
N GLY A 201 10.75 -39.81 4.11
CA GLY A 201 11.78 -40.84 4.16
C GLY A 201 12.19 -41.22 5.59
N ASN A 202 12.59 -42.47 5.76
CA ASN A 202 13.16 -42.95 7.02
C ASN A 202 14.54 -42.35 7.26
N GLY A 203 14.92 -42.25 8.54
CA GLY A 203 16.28 -41.92 8.92
C GLY A 203 17.27 -43.00 8.50
N GLY A 204 18.50 -42.59 8.24
CA GLY A 204 19.60 -43.49 7.90
C GLY A 204 20.04 -44.34 9.09
N TYR A 205 20.60 -45.50 8.77
CA TYR A 205 21.21 -46.38 9.76
C TYR A 205 22.39 -47.15 9.18
N GLY A 206 23.38 -47.50 10.01
CA GLY A 206 24.37 -48.46 9.54
C GLY A 206 25.53 -48.76 10.47
N GLY A 207 25.84 -50.05 10.55
CA GLY A 207 27.14 -50.59 10.97
C GLY A 207 27.68 -50.03 12.29
N ALA A 208 28.98 -49.77 12.37
CA ALA A 208 29.61 -49.10 13.52
C ALA A 208 29.64 -47.56 13.33
N GLY A 209 28.54 -46.95 12.87
CA GLY A 209 28.52 -45.54 12.42
C GLY A 209 27.20 -44.78 12.63
N ILE A 210 27.14 -43.58 12.06
CA ILE A 210 26.11 -42.54 12.27
C ILE A 210 25.18 -42.46 11.05
N GLY A 211 23.89 -42.18 11.25
CA GLY A 211 22.89 -42.02 10.19
C GLY A 211 22.48 -40.56 9.92
N GLY A 212 22.21 -40.24 8.65
CA GLY A 212 21.60 -38.97 8.25
C GLY A 212 20.08 -38.93 8.48
N GLY A 213 19.50 -37.74 8.57
CA GLY A 213 18.06 -37.55 8.69
C GLY A 213 17.31 -37.86 7.39
N GLY A 214 16.10 -38.41 7.50
CA GLY A 214 15.22 -38.66 6.35
C GLY A 214 14.69 -37.37 5.74
N GLY A 215 14.52 -37.35 4.41
CA GLY A 215 13.95 -36.21 3.68
C GLY A 215 12.44 -36.11 3.88
N GLY A 216 11.92 -34.89 3.93
CA GLY A 216 10.48 -34.63 4.03
C GLY A 216 9.74 -34.95 2.72
N GLY A 217 8.54 -35.53 2.79
CA GLY A 217 7.69 -35.71 1.61
C GLY A 217 7.01 -34.42 1.16
N SER A 218 6.46 -34.36 -0.05
CA SER A 218 5.58 -33.24 -0.44
C SER A 218 4.21 -33.34 0.26
N TYR A 219 3.56 -32.20 0.51
CA TYR A 219 2.18 -32.13 0.99
C TYR A 219 1.46 -30.89 0.40
N GLY A 220 0.14 -30.80 0.59
CA GLY A 220 -0.71 -29.74 0.05
C GLY A 220 -1.17 -29.98 -1.39
N THR A 221 -2.00 -29.07 -1.91
CA THR A 221 -2.61 -29.18 -3.25
C THR A 221 -1.94 -28.24 -4.26
N ALA A 222 -1.88 -28.65 -5.54
CA ALA A 222 -1.24 -27.86 -6.59
C ALA A 222 -2.00 -26.55 -6.90
N ASP A 223 -3.32 -26.59 -6.78
CA ASP A 223 -4.25 -25.47 -7.00
C ASP A 223 -4.26 -24.44 -5.85
N LEU A 224 -3.57 -24.73 -4.74
CA LEU A 224 -3.60 -23.91 -3.53
C LEU A 224 -5.04 -23.62 -3.04
N SER A 225 -5.94 -24.59 -3.15
CA SER A 225 -7.22 -24.61 -2.40
C SER A 225 -6.97 -24.63 -0.89
N LYS A 226 -5.83 -25.21 -0.47
CA LYS A 226 -5.22 -25.03 0.85
C LYS A 226 -3.79 -24.53 0.69
N MET A 227 -3.45 -23.43 1.35
CA MET A 227 -2.12 -22.84 1.35
C MET A 227 -1.39 -23.21 2.64
N PHE A 228 -0.12 -23.57 2.53
CA PHE A 228 0.71 -23.93 3.67
C PHE A 228 2.05 -23.18 3.62
N PHE A 229 2.64 -22.97 4.79
CA PHE A 229 4.06 -22.63 4.86
C PHE A 229 4.91 -23.77 4.33
N GLY A 230 6.09 -23.43 3.85
CA GLY A 230 7.14 -24.41 3.64
C GLY A 230 7.49 -25.07 4.97
N SER A 231 7.74 -26.37 4.95
CA SER A 231 8.26 -27.11 6.11
C SER A 231 9.74 -26.85 6.32
N ALA A 232 10.20 -26.93 7.55
CA ALA A 232 11.61 -26.74 7.88
C ALA A 232 12.50 -27.94 7.52
N GLY A 233 13.80 -27.67 7.36
CA GLY A 233 14.84 -28.69 7.35
C GLY A 233 15.18 -29.18 8.76
N GLY A 234 15.75 -30.38 8.85
CA GLY A 234 16.31 -30.93 10.08
C GLY A 234 17.72 -30.40 10.36
N GLU A 235 18.09 -30.36 11.63
CA GLU A 235 19.42 -29.94 12.08
C GLU A 235 20.47 -31.04 11.85
N GLY A 236 21.72 -30.62 11.64
CA GLY A 236 22.87 -31.51 11.64
C GLY A 236 23.23 -32.00 13.05
N GLY A 237 24.01 -33.08 13.14
CA GLY A 237 24.56 -33.58 14.40
C GLY A 237 25.68 -32.69 14.99
N GLU A 238 25.86 -32.73 16.30
CA GLU A 238 26.80 -31.89 17.06
C GLU A 238 27.88 -32.70 17.81
N TYR A 239 29.14 -32.20 17.81
CA TYR A 239 30.25 -32.70 18.62
C TYR A 239 30.74 -31.68 19.64
N THR A 240 30.72 -32.04 20.93
CA THR A 240 31.17 -31.12 22.00
C THR A 240 32.51 -31.57 22.59
N HIS A 241 33.55 -30.76 22.43
CA HIS A 241 34.81 -30.90 23.19
C HIS A 241 35.12 -29.69 24.09
N ASN A 242 34.56 -28.51 23.81
CA ASN A 242 34.56 -27.31 24.68
C ASN A 242 33.41 -26.35 24.28
N ALA A 243 32.79 -25.70 25.26
CA ALA A 243 31.52 -24.96 25.14
C ALA A 243 31.53 -23.65 24.32
N SER A 244 32.64 -23.27 23.68
CA SER A 244 32.78 -21.94 23.04
C SER A 244 32.91 -21.92 21.52
N ASP A 245 33.07 -23.06 20.83
CA ASP A 245 33.54 -23.06 19.43
C ASP A 245 32.88 -24.11 18.49
N HIS A 246 31.76 -24.73 18.86
CA HIS A 246 31.18 -25.85 18.08
C HIS A 246 29.69 -25.63 17.83
N PHE A 247 29.26 -25.62 16.57
CA PHE A 247 27.85 -25.48 16.23
C PHE A 247 27.46 -26.44 15.09
N PRO A 248 26.37 -27.21 15.24
CA PRO A 248 25.79 -27.97 14.13
C PRO A 248 25.23 -27.01 13.08
N GLY A 249 25.07 -27.51 11.85
CA GLY A 249 24.33 -26.78 10.84
C GLY A 249 22.84 -26.68 11.22
N LYS A 250 22.35 -25.46 11.49
CA LYS A 250 20.93 -25.15 11.70
C LYS A 250 20.08 -25.70 10.54
N GLY A 251 18.92 -26.28 10.83
CA GLY A 251 17.92 -26.58 9.80
C GLY A 251 17.34 -25.28 9.21
N GLY A 252 17.22 -25.19 7.89
CA GLY A 252 16.67 -24.00 7.25
C GLY A 252 15.17 -23.84 7.50
N ASP A 253 14.73 -22.61 7.76
CA ASP A 253 13.32 -22.25 7.90
C ASP A 253 12.57 -22.38 6.55
N GLY A 254 11.29 -22.72 6.59
CA GLY A 254 10.47 -22.82 5.38
C GLY A 254 10.09 -21.45 4.79
N GLY A 255 9.60 -21.43 3.56
CA GLY A 255 9.03 -20.23 2.94
C GLY A 255 7.63 -19.88 3.48
N GLY A 256 7.29 -18.60 3.53
CA GLY A 256 5.99 -18.12 3.96
C GLY A 256 4.89 -18.21 2.89
N ILE A 257 3.81 -17.46 3.08
CA ILE A 257 2.67 -17.40 2.17
C ILE A 257 2.52 -15.99 1.59
N VAL A 258 2.31 -15.90 0.28
CA VAL A 258 1.85 -14.68 -0.38
C VAL A 258 0.58 -14.96 -1.20
N SER A 259 -0.50 -14.22 -0.93
CA SER A 259 -1.72 -14.25 -1.73
C SER A 259 -2.12 -12.85 -2.20
N ILE A 260 -2.33 -12.71 -3.51
CA ILE A 260 -2.70 -11.45 -4.15
C ILE A 260 -3.94 -11.67 -5.00
N ALA A 261 -5.00 -10.91 -4.73
CA ALA A 261 -6.19 -10.86 -5.57
C ALA A 261 -6.33 -9.45 -6.16
N ALA A 262 -6.30 -9.29 -7.49
CA ALA A 262 -6.33 -7.98 -8.14
C ALA A 262 -6.96 -8.01 -9.54
N ASN A 263 -7.42 -6.89 -10.10
CA ASN A 263 -7.82 -6.87 -11.51
C ASN A 263 -6.60 -7.15 -12.43
N SER A 264 -5.45 -6.52 -12.15
CA SER A 264 -4.19 -6.84 -12.84
C SER A 264 -3.03 -6.98 -11.87
N VAL A 265 -2.11 -7.91 -12.13
CA VAL A 265 -0.86 -8.09 -11.37
C VAL A 265 0.32 -8.03 -12.33
N THR A 266 1.25 -7.12 -12.09
CA THR A 266 2.49 -7.00 -12.87
C THR A 266 3.71 -7.05 -11.96
N VAL A 267 4.62 -7.99 -12.19
CA VAL A 267 5.86 -8.17 -11.45
C VAL A 267 7.04 -7.78 -12.33
N SER A 268 7.65 -6.64 -12.01
CA SER A 268 8.88 -6.14 -12.63
C SER A 268 10.10 -6.32 -11.72
N GLY A 269 9.89 -6.28 -10.39
CA GLY A 269 10.88 -6.52 -9.36
C GLY A 269 10.95 -7.99 -8.96
N ASN A 270 10.63 -8.36 -7.71
CA ASN A 270 10.65 -9.76 -7.24
C ASN A 270 9.39 -10.12 -6.42
N LEU A 271 8.91 -11.35 -6.57
CA LEU A 271 7.82 -11.95 -5.78
C LEU A 271 8.25 -13.34 -5.28
N GLN A 272 8.63 -13.48 -4.02
CA GLN A 272 9.38 -14.67 -3.57
C GLN A 272 8.90 -15.26 -2.23
N VAL A 273 8.85 -16.59 -2.13
CA VAL A 273 8.59 -17.32 -0.87
C VAL A 273 9.53 -18.50 -0.71
N ASN A 274 10.81 -18.28 -0.91
CA ASN A 274 11.82 -19.34 -0.90
C ASN A 274 12.11 -19.85 0.51
N GLY A 275 12.47 -21.12 0.63
CA GLY A 275 12.99 -21.70 1.87
C GLY A 275 14.40 -21.21 2.17
N GLU A 276 14.77 -21.19 3.45
CA GLU A 276 16.12 -20.90 3.91
C GLU A 276 17.06 -22.07 3.60
N ASN A 277 18.31 -21.74 3.29
CA ASN A 277 19.36 -22.75 3.16
C ASN A 277 19.66 -23.39 4.51
N GLY A 278 20.04 -24.67 4.49
CA GLY A 278 20.57 -25.33 5.67
C GLY A 278 21.91 -24.70 6.08
N GLY A 279 22.11 -24.55 7.39
CA GLY A 279 23.36 -24.05 7.95
C GLY A 279 24.52 -25.00 7.69
N ASN A 280 25.71 -24.44 7.49
CA ASN A 280 26.94 -25.24 7.41
C ASN A 280 27.41 -25.62 8.82
N GLY A 281 28.06 -26.77 8.95
CA GLY A 281 28.87 -27.08 10.13
C GLY A 281 30.12 -26.18 10.19
N VAL A 282 30.58 -25.83 11.39
CA VAL A 282 31.70 -24.88 11.59
C VAL A 282 33.07 -25.51 11.24
N ASN A 283 33.97 -24.71 10.66
CA ASN A 283 35.32 -25.10 10.24
C ASN A 283 36.38 -24.75 11.30
N GLY A 284 37.07 -25.75 11.85
CA GLY A 284 38.19 -25.56 12.78
C GLY A 284 39.03 -26.82 12.96
N ALA A 285 40.28 -26.65 13.42
CA ALA A 285 41.21 -27.76 13.60
C ALA A 285 40.73 -28.68 14.74
N SER A 286 40.39 -29.93 14.40
CA SER A 286 39.84 -31.00 15.28
C SER A 286 38.31 -31.02 15.49
N LEU A 287 37.52 -30.41 14.59
CA LEU A 287 36.06 -30.33 14.72
C LEU A 287 35.29 -31.27 13.77
N TYR A 288 34.11 -31.71 14.24
CA TYR A 288 33.12 -32.55 13.55
C TYR A 288 31.76 -31.85 13.64
N GLY A 289 31.00 -31.79 12.54
CA GLY A 289 29.68 -31.15 12.52
C GLY A 289 28.88 -31.47 11.27
N GLY A 290 27.66 -31.97 11.46
CA GLY A 290 26.72 -32.25 10.37
C GLY A 290 26.17 -30.98 9.72
N GLY A 291 25.96 -31.01 8.40
CA GLY A 291 25.27 -29.93 7.69
C GLY A 291 23.75 -29.98 7.94
N GLY A 292 23.13 -28.82 8.12
CA GLY A 292 21.69 -28.69 8.26
C GLY A 292 20.95 -28.93 6.95
N GLY A 293 19.73 -29.43 7.01
CA GLY A 293 18.84 -29.55 5.86
C GLY A 293 18.24 -28.19 5.46
N GLY A 294 18.03 -27.94 4.18
CA GLY A 294 17.33 -26.76 3.68
C GLY A 294 15.82 -26.81 3.95
N GLY A 295 15.23 -25.64 4.21
CA GLY A 295 13.78 -25.48 4.33
C GLY A 295 13.09 -25.54 2.97
N ALA A 296 11.83 -25.95 2.94
CA ALA A 296 11.05 -25.99 1.71
C ALA A 296 10.56 -24.59 1.31
N GLY A 297 10.31 -24.37 0.01
CA GLY A 297 9.61 -23.17 -0.45
C GLY A 297 8.18 -23.08 0.09
N GLY A 298 7.57 -21.89 0.00
CA GLY A 298 6.22 -21.61 0.50
C GLY A 298 5.14 -21.61 -0.59
N SER A 299 4.07 -20.85 -0.36
CA SER A 299 2.92 -20.77 -1.28
C SER A 299 2.75 -19.37 -1.90
N ILE A 300 2.61 -19.29 -3.22
CA ILE A 300 2.17 -18.07 -3.93
C ILE A 300 0.85 -18.34 -4.64
N LYS A 301 -0.22 -17.60 -4.28
CA LYS A 301 -1.51 -17.65 -4.98
C LYS A 301 -1.88 -16.30 -5.55
N ILE A 302 -2.08 -16.25 -6.87
CA ILE A 302 -2.48 -15.04 -7.59
C ILE A 302 -3.84 -15.27 -8.22
N VAL A 303 -4.78 -14.38 -7.93
CA VAL A 303 -6.10 -14.34 -8.57
C VAL A 303 -6.24 -13.01 -9.28
N SER A 304 -6.36 -13.01 -10.60
CA SER A 304 -6.47 -11.77 -11.36
C SER A 304 -7.24 -11.87 -12.66
N ASN A 305 -7.50 -10.75 -13.33
CA ASN A 305 -7.93 -10.81 -14.72
C ASN A 305 -6.72 -10.90 -15.66
N THR A 306 -5.67 -10.13 -15.41
CA THR A 306 -4.41 -10.19 -16.15
C THR A 306 -3.22 -10.34 -15.21
N ALA A 307 -2.41 -11.37 -15.40
CA ALA A 307 -1.19 -11.62 -14.64
C ALA A 307 0.05 -11.59 -15.53
N ASN A 308 1.03 -10.76 -15.16
CA ASN A 308 2.39 -10.80 -15.68
C ASN A 308 3.36 -10.98 -14.51
N LEU A 309 3.94 -12.17 -14.38
CA LEU A 309 4.79 -12.55 -13.26
C LEU A 309 6.28 -12.25 -13.46
N GLY A 310 6.62 -11.59 -14.57
CA GLY A 310 7.99 -11.23 -14.92
C GLY A 310 8.85 -12.45 -15.27
N ALA A 311 9.95 -12.21 -15.99
CA ALA A 311 10.90 -13.26 -16.33
C ALA A 311 11.81 -13.58 -15.13
N SER A 312 11.75 -14.79 -14.58
CA SER A 312 12.54 -15.28 -13.44
C SER A 312 12.42 -14.41 -12.17
N LYS A 313 11.29 -13.73 -12.01
CA LYS A 313 11.03 -12.82 -10.88
C LYS A 313 10.19 -13.41 -9.76
N THR A 314 9.39 -14.43 -10.10
CA THR A 314 8.49 -15.09 -9.16
C THR A 314 9.01 -16.47 -8.80
N SER A 315 9.22 -16.74 -7.50
CA SER A 315 9.76 -18.03 -7.07
C SER A 315 9.27 -18.52 -5.70
N ALA A 316 9.23 -19.83 -5.54
CA ALA A 316 8.95 -20.53 -4.28
C ALA A 316 9.89 -21.74 -4.15
N THR A 317 11.20 -21.52 -4.28
CA THR A 317 12.19 -22.62 -4.31
C THR A 317 12.54 -23.12 -2.92
N GLY A 318 12.93 -24.39 -2.82
CA GLY A 318 13.54 -24.93 -1.61
C GLY A 318 14.93 -24.32 -1.36
N GLY A 319 15.33 -24.29 -0.09
CA GLY A 319 16.68 -23.93 0.31
C GLY A 319 17.68 -25.02 -0.04
N ILE A 320 18.92 -24.63 -0.33
CA ILE A 320 19.99 -25.60 -0.59
C ILE A 320 20.47 -26.27 0.71
N ARG A 321 21.12 -27.42 0.56
CA ARG A 321 21.72 -28.15 1.67
C ARG A 321 22.84 -27.37 2.37
N GLY A 322 22.94 -27.54 3.68
CA GLY A 322 24.13 -27.18 4.45
C GLY A 322 25.27 -28.18 4.24
N ILE A 323 26.50 -27.68 4.23
CA ILE A 323 27.71 -28.49 4.10
C ILE A 323 28.21 -28.85 5.50
N GLY A 324 28.39 -30.15 5.75
CA GLY A 324 29.01 -30.64 6.99
C GLY A 324 30.54 -30.59 6.93
N TYR A 325 31.19 -30.53 8.09
CA TYR A 325 32.64 -30.41 8.20
C TYR A 325 33.25 -31.53 9.05
N ASN A 326 34.34 -32.11 8.58
CA ASN A 326 35.11 -33.14 9.30
C ASN A 326 36.61 -32.96 9.03
N SER A 327 37.42 -32.87 10.10
CA SER A 327 38.86 -32.65 10.00
C SER A 327 39.57 -33.82 9.30
N GLY A 328 39.94 -33.63 8.03
CA GLY A 328 40.67 -34.61 7.21
C GLY A 328 39.86 -35.25 6.08
N ALA A 329 38.57 -34.93 5.93
CA ALA A 329 37.75 -35.41 4.83
C ALA A 329 37.66 -34.36 3.69
N THR A 330 37.82 -34.78 2.43
CA THR A 330 37.77 -33.93 1.23
C THR A 330 36.42 -33.95 0.50
N ASN A 331 35.38 -34.58 1.06
CA ASN A 331 34.19 -35.00 0.30
C ASN A 331 32.86 -34.50 0.91
N ASP A 332 31.84 -34.38 0.05
CA ASP A 332 30.41 -34.01 0.28
C ASP A 332 29.62 -34.92 1.26
N SER A 333 30.29 -35.62 2.17
CA SER A 333 29.80 -36.84 2.80
C SER A 333 28.99 -36.63 4.10
N TYR A 334 28.86 -35.39 4.56
CA TYR A 334 28.19 -35.01 5.84
C TYR A 334 27.12 -33.92 5.62
N ASN A 335 26.71 -33.76 4.37
CA ASN A 335 25.82 -32.70 3.97
C ASN A 335 24.39 -32.97 4.41
N GLY A 336 23.70 -31.89 4.73
CA GLY A 336 22.25 -31.95 4.86
C GLY A 336 21.56 -32.24 3.52
N GLY A 337 20.25 -32.37 3.58
CA GLY A 337 19.38 -32.45 2.42
C GLY A 337 18.99 -31.07 1.89
N ALA A 338 18.75 -30.95 0.58
CA ALA A 338 18.09 -29.76 0.03
C ALA A 338 16.57 -29.82 0.31
N GLY A 339 15.96 -28.65 0.53
CA GLY A 339 14.52 -28.53 0.69
C GLY A 339 13.76 -28.68 -0.63
N GLY A 340 12.50 -29.07 -0.56
CA GLY A 340 11.59 -29.15 -1.70
C GLY A 340 11.10 -27.77 -2.16
N ASP A 341 10.84 -27.65 -3.46
CA ASP A 341 10.21 -26.46 -4.04
C ASP A 341 8.73 -26.38 -3.69
N GLY A 342 8.26 -25.22 -3.25
CA GLY A 342 6.88 -24.98 -2.86
C GLY A 342 5.88 -24.95 -4.02
N ARG A 343 4.87 -24.10 -3.94
CA ARG A 343 3.76 -24.09 -4.90
C ARG A 343 3.43 -22.67 -5.35
N ILE A 344 3.17 -22.53 -6.64
CA ILE A 344 2.71 -21.28 -7.25
C ILE A 344 1.44 -21.61 -8.03
N ALA A 345 0.33 -20.92 -7.76
CA ALA A 345 -0.91 -21.06 -8.49
C ALA A 345 -1.40 -19.71 -8.99
N VAL A 346 -1.82 -19.65 -10.26
CA VAL A 346 -2.28 -18.44 -10.92
C VAL A 346 -3.62 -18.68 -11.58
N PHE A 347 -4.58 -17.89 -11.15
CA PHE A 347 -5.95 -17.90 -11.58
C PHE A 347 -6.20 -16.61 -12.36
N TYR A 348 -6.41 -16.68 -13.68
CA TYR A 348 -6.45 -15.50 -14.56
C TYR A 348 -7.68 -15.48 -15.47
N LEU A 349 -8.28 -14.32 -15.75
CA LEU A 349 -9.41 -14.24 -16.71
C LEU A 349 -8.96 -14.09 -18.17
N ASN A 350 -8.22 -13.02 -18.45
CA ASN A 350 -7.90 -12.54 -19.79
C ASN A 350 -6.57 -13.09 -20.29
N SER A 351 -5.52 -12.95 -19.49
CA SER A 351 -4.17 -13.38 -19.88
C SER A 351 -3.25 -13.65 -18.69
N TYR A 352 -2.36 -14.62 -18.89
CA TYR A 352 -1.24 -14.93 -18.00
C TYR A 352 0.07 -14.92 -18.80
N SER A 353 1.12 -14.33 -18.24
CA SER A 353 2.47 -14.30 -18.81
C SER A 353 3.54 -14.35 -17.72
N GLY A 354 4.70 -14.93 -18.04
CA GLY A 354 5.82 -15.09 -17.12
C GLY A 354 6.70 -16.27 -17.53
N SER A 355 7.99 -16.05 -17.76
CA SER A 355 8.95 -17.09 -18.14
C SER A 355 9.94 -17.34 -17.00
N GLY A 356 10.33 -18.60 -16.74
CA GLY A 356 11.27 -18.92 -15.65
C GLY A 356 10.70 -18.73 -14.24
N VAL A 357 9.38 -18.78 -14.07
CA VAL A 357 8.73 -18.94 -12.76
C VAL A 357 9.13 -20.30 -12.19
N THR A 358 9.64 -20.34 -10.95
CA THR A 358 10.23 -21.56 -10.37
C THR A 358 9.72 -21.82 -8.95
N PRO A 359 9.04 -22.95 -8.66
CA PRO A 359 8.63 -24.00 -9.61
C PRO A 359 7.58 -23.49 -10.61
N GLY A 360 7.31 -24.27 -11.66
CA GLY A 360 6.28 -23.91 -12.65
C GLY A 360 4.93 -23.66 -11.98
N ALA A 361 4.25 -22.58 -12.36
CA ALA A 361 2.95 -22.25 -11.81
C ALA A 361 1.86 -23.23 -12.30
N GLU A 362 0.99 -23.65 -11.40
CA GLU A 362 -0.32 -24.23 -11.74
C GLU A 362 -1.21 -23.09 -12.25
N VAL A 363 -1.74 -23.21 -13.45
CA VAL A 363 -2.38 -22.08 -14.14
C VAL A 363 -3.77 -22.49 -14.60
N ALA A 364 -4.78 -21.75 -14.16
CA ALA A 364 -6.17 -21.98 -14.54
C ALA A 364 -6.84 -20.66 -14.96
N SER A 365 -7.57 -20.69 -16.07
CA SER A 365 -8.37 -19.55 -16.50
C SER A 365 -9.61 -19.44 -15.61
N GLN A 366 -9.76 -18.36 -14.86
CA GLN A 366 -10.96 -18.07 -14.10
C GLN A 366 -12.00 -17.46 -15.02
N PRO A 367 -13.24 -17.96 -15.02
CA PRO A 367 -14.29 -17.29 -15.74
C PRO A 367 -14.83 -16.08 -14.96
N SER A 368 -15.10 -14.95 -15.63
CA SER A 368 -15.74 -13.78 -15.01
C SER A 368 -17.23 -13.97 -14.98
N ASN A 369 -17.68 -14.89 -14.13
CA ASN A 369 -19.09 -14.92 -13.81
C ASN A 369 -19.41 -13.60 -13.11
N THR A 370 -20.35 -12.85 -13.68
CA THR A 370 -20.85 -11.61 -13.09
C THR A 370 -21.81 -11.88 -11.92
N TYR A 371 -21.75 -13.09 -11.36
CA TYR A 371 -22.56 -13.54 -10.24
C TYR A 371 -21.75 -14.43 -9.31
N GLY A 372 -22.27 -14.62 -8.10
CA GLY A 372 -21.81 -15.62 -7.14
C GLY A 372 -22.96 -16.11 -6.29
N VAL A 373 -22.86 -17.31 -5.76
CA VAL A 373 -23.85 -17.87 -4.82
C VAL A 373 -23.15 -18.27 -3.54
N TYR A 374 -23.71 -17.85 -2.41
CA TYR A 374 -23.34 -18.34 -1.09
C TYR A 374 -24.51 -19.10 -0.49
N ILE A 375 -24.25 -20.29 0.05
CA ILE A 375 -25.24 -21.08 0.77
C ILE A 375 -24.75 -21.18 2.22
N SER A 376 -25.60 -20.85 3.18
CA SER A 376 -25.25 -20.95 4.60
C SER A 376 -25.12 -22.41 5.03
N ASP A 377 -24.42 -22.65 6.14
CA ASP A 377 -24.56 -23.92 6.86
C ASP A 377 -26.00 -24.09 7.39
N GLU A 378 -26.34 -25.29 7.85
CA GLU A 378 -27.61 -25.57 8.51
C GLU A 378 -27.74 -24.83 9.85
N ILE A 379 -28.70 -23.92 9.92
CA ILE A 379 -28.98 -23.11 11.11
C ILE A 379 -30.00 -23.85 11.97
N ASN A 380 -29.60 -24.26 13.16
CA ASN A 380 -30.47 -24.95 14.10
C ASN A 380 -31.58 -24.01 14.64
N THR A 381 -32.84 -24.31 14.30
CA THR A 381 -34.06 -23.59 14.70
C THR A 381 -35.05 -24.54 15.39
N PRO A 382 -34.69 -25.14 16.53
CA PRO A 382 -35.41 -26.28 17.09
C PRO A 382 -36.84 -25.88 17.49
N LYS A 383 -37.81 -26.69 17.08
CA LYS A 383 -39.26 -26.51 17.30
C LYS A 383 -39.78 -25.17 16.78
N ALA A 384 -39.24 -24.68 15.68
CA ALA A 384 -39.76 -23.47 15.06
C ALA A 384 -41.24 -23.67 14.70
N SER A 385 -42.09 -22.77 15.18
CA SER A 385 -43.51 -22.70 14.84
C SER A 385 -43.83 -21.65 13.79
N GLY A 386 -42.83 -20.80 13.47
CA GLY A 386 -42.93 -19.75 12.45
C GLY A 386 -41.63 -18.99 12.32
N PHE A 387 -41.31 -18.60 11.09
CA PHE A 387 -40.18 -17.72 10.78
C PHE A 387 -40.64 -16.26 10.66
N GLY A 388 -39.79 -15.35 11.14
CA GLY A 388 -40.00 -13.91 11.10
C GLY A 388 -39.43 -13.29 9.82
N GLN A 389 -38.81 -12.13 9.96
CA GLN A 389 -38.13 -11.48 8.84
C GLN A 389 -36.65 -11.87 8.79
N ILE A 390 -36.13 -11.97 7.57
CA ILE A 390 -34.70 -11.98 7.28
C ILE A 390 -34.26 -10.56 6.88
N ARG A 391 -33.16 -10.11 7.47
CA ARG A 391 -32.53 -8.79 7.23
C ARG A 391 -31.07 -9.01 6.92
N TRP A 392 -30.47 -8.10 6.18
CA TRP A 392 -29.04 -8.13 5.96
C TRP A 392 -28.45 -6.73 5.96
N HIS A 393 -27.14 -6.64 5.83
CA HIS A 393 -26.48 -5.38 5.55
C HIS A 393 -25.53 -5.54 4.36
N SER A 394 -25.61 -4.65 3.37
CA SER A 394 -24.80 -4.72 2.15
C SER A 394 -24.43 -3.34 1.61
N ASP A 395 -23.28 -3.25 0.93
CA ASP A 395 -22.93 -2.10 0.10
C ASP A 395 -23.26 -2.40 -1.36
N LEU A 396 -24.32 -1.77 -1.86
CA LEU A 396 -24.79 -1.86 -3.24
C LEU A 396 -24.65 -0.51 -3.95
N ASN A 397 -24.25 -0.53 -5.22
CA ASN A 397 -24.43 0.59 -6.14
C ASN A 397 -25.48 0.21 -7.22
N LYS A 398 -25.68 1.07 -8.22
CA LYS A 398 -26.67 0.79 -9.28
C LYS A 398 -26.40 -0.47 -10.10
N TYR A 399 -25.17 -0.98 -10.13
CA TYR A 399 -24.74 -2.14 -10.89
C TYR A 399 -24.74 -3.43 -10.06
N GLY A 400 -25.11 -3.35 -8.78
CA GLY A 400 -25.00 -4.43 -7.81
C GLY A 400 -26.35 -4.89 -7.32
N LEU A 401 -26.58 -6.21 -7.35
CA LEU A 401 -27.78 -6.79 -6.78
C LEU A 401 -27.43 -7.95 -5.84
N ILE A 402 -28.17 -8.00 -4.73
CA ILE A 402 -28.14 -9.08 -3.76
C ILE A 402 -29.58 -9.52 -3.54
N GLU A 403 -29.83 -10.81 -3.76
CA GLU A 403 -31.11 -11.44 -3.46
C GLU A 403 -30.93 -12.67 -2.58
N ILE A 404 -31.92 -12.93 -1.73
CA ILE A 404 -31.89 -14.05 -0.78
C ILE A 404 -33.08 -14.98 -1.02
N GLN A 405 -32.82 -16.28 -0.89
CA GLN A 405 -33.83 -17.31 -0.74
C GLN A 405 -33.57 -18.11 0.56
N THR A 406 -34.62 -18.74 1.08
CA THR A 406 -34.57 -19.58 2.28
C THR A 406 -35.19 -20.94 2.04
N ARG A 407 -34.76 -21.94 2.80
CA ARG A 407 -35.40 -23.26 2.90
C ARG A 407 -35.23 -23.82 4.30
N SER A 408 -35.95 -24.89 4.60
CA SER A 408 -35.93 -25.54 5.91
C SER A 408 -36.05 -27.06 5.80
N GLY A 409 -35.65 -27.75 6.87
CA GLY A 409 -35.68 -29.20 6.94
C GLY A 409 -35.68 -29.71 8.38
N ALA A 410 -36.08 -30.96 8.55
CA ALA A 410 -36.14 -31.60 9.87
C ALA A 410 -34.79 -32.25 10.28
N SER A 411 -33.92 -32.51 9.31
CA SER A 411 -32.60 -33.09 9.53
C SER A 411 -31.51 -32.03 9.62
N ASN A 412 -30.39 -32.38 10.25
CA ASN A 412 -29.17 -31.58 10.27
C ASN A 412 -28.29 -31.78 9.02
N ASN A 413 -28.83 -32.38 7.96
CA ASN A 413 -28.13 -32.63 6.71
C ASN A 413 -28.97 -32.13 5.54
N SER A 414 -28.60 -30.98 4.96
CA SER A 414 -29.39 -30.34 3.91
C SER A 414 -29.35 -31.01 2.53
N THR A 415 -28.58 -32.09 2.37
CA THR A 415 -28.44 -32.85 1.10
C THR A 415 -29.13 -34.22 1.13
N ASP A 416 -29.91 -34.53 2.16
CA ASP A 416 -30.58 -35.84 2.28
C ASP A 416 -31.89 -35.97 1.47
N GLY A 417 -32.26 -34.94 0.71
CA GLY A 417 -33.47 -34.88 -0.09
C GLY A 417 -34.78 -34.69 0.71
N THR A 418 -34.72 -34.46 2.02
CA THR A 418 -35.91 -34.27 2.87
C THR A 418 -36.29 -32.80 3.09
N TRP A 419 -35.42 -31.88 2.67
CA TRP A 419 -35.61 -30.45 2.81
C TRP A 419 -36.63 -29.91 1.82
N GLU A 420 -37.33 -28.83 2.18
CA GLU A 420 -38.20 -28.16 1.22
C GLU A 420 -37.38 -27.43 0.14
N GLY A 421 -37.99 -27.23 -1.02
CA GLY A 421 -37.41 -26.40 -2.08
C GLY A 421 -37.24 -24.94 -1.64
N TRP A 422 -36.40 -24.23 -2.38
CA TRP A 422 -36.06 -22.85 -2.04
C TRP A 422 -37.22 -21.89 -2.24
N LYS A 423 -37.31 -20.88 -1.36
CA LYS A 423 -38.41 -19.91 -1.32
C LYS A 423 -37.92 -18.46 -1.18
N PRO A 424 -38.73 -17.46 -1.60
CA PRO A 424 -40.07 -17.58 -2.17
C PRO A 424 -40.05 -18.13 -3.60
N VAL A 425 -41.04 -18.96 -3.93
CA VAL A 425 -41.37 -19.38 -5.30
C VAL A 425 -42.88 -19.32 -5.47
N VAL A 426 -43.33 -18.37 -6.28
CA VAL A 426 -44.71 -18.08 -6.66
C VAL A 426 -44.69 -17.84 -8.16
N VAL A 427 -45.25 -18.81 -8.88
CA VAL A 427 -45.30 -18.84 -10.34
C VAL A 427 -45.89 -17.53 -10.87
N ASP A 428 -45.25 -16.99 -11.92
CA ASP A 428 -45.58 -15.74 -12.62
C ASP A 428 -45.49 -14.47 -11.77
N THR A 429 -45.09 -14.56 -10.51
CA THR A 429 -44.93 -13.40 -9.62
C THR A 429 -43.46 -13.10 -9.34
N ASN A 430 -42.71 -14.13 -8.95
CA ASN A 430 -41.32 -13.97 -8.53
C ASN A 430 -40.42 -15.08 -9.12
N GLU A 431 -41.05 -16.06 -9.80
CA GLU A 431 -40.39 -17.02 -10.68
C GLU A 431 -41.22 -17.23 -11.95
N LYS A 432 -40.58 -17.26 -13.12
CA LYS A 432 -41.23 -17.40 -14.43
C LYS A 432 -40.46 -18.38 -15.30
N SER A 433 -41.09 -19.49 -15.69
CA SER A 433 -40.50 -20.39 -16.70
C SER A 433 -40.35 -19.66 -18.05
N ILE A 434 -39.14 -19.65 -18.59
CA ILE A 434 -38.81 -19.04 -19.90
C ILE A 434 -38.78 -20.14 -20.97
N GLU A 435 -37.97 -21.17 -20.75
CA GLU A 435 -37.79 -22.33 -21.62
C GLU A 435 -37.26 -23.49 -20.77
N THR A 436 -37.98 -24.62 -20.72
CA THR A 436 -37.55 -25.76 -19.90
C THR A 436 -36.38 -26.50 -20.53
N ALA A 437 -36.28 -26.48 -21.87
CA ALA A 437 -35.30 -27.23 -22.65
C ALA A 437 -35.45 -28.76 -22.58
N ASP A 438 -36.60 -29.25 -22.12
CA ASP A 438 -36.97 -30.68 -22.17
C ASP A 438 -37.15 -31.18 -23.60
N THR A 439 -37.46 -30.28 -24.53
CA THR A 439 -37.67 -30.60 -25.94
C THR A 439 -36.56 -29.99 -26.79
N HIS A 440 -35.52 -30.78 -27.07
CA HIS A 440 -34.35 -30.33 -27.86
C HIS A 440 -34.71 -29.77 -29.26
N THR A 441 -35.84 -30.18 -29.86
CA THR A 441 -36.29 -29.68 -31.16
C THR A 441 -36.86 -28.25 -31.12
N ASN A 442 -37.07 -27.68 -29.93
CA ASN A 442 -37.35 -26.24 -29.78
C ASN A 442 -36.15 -25.38 -30.20
N TRP A 443 -34.95 -25.98 -30.27
CA TRP A 443 -33.69 -25.33 -30.55
C TRP A 443 -33.17 -25.70 -31.95
N SER A 444 -32.89 -24.69 -32.78
CA SER A 444 -32.34 -24.85 -34.13
C SER A 444 -30.88 -24.43 -34.18
N GLY A 445 -29.99 -25.37 -34.55
CA GLY A 445 -28.54 -25.13 -34.64
C GLY A 445 -28.08 -24.55 -35.98
N THR A 446 -27.10 -23.64 -35.94
CA THR A 446 -26.28 -23.16 -37.06
C THR A 446 -24.81 -23.38 -36.72
N ASN A 447 -24.13 -24.28 -37.43
CA ASN A 447 -22.78 -24.78 -37.07
C ASN A 447 -22.71 -25.37 -35.64
N VAL A 448 -23.86 -25.85 -35.14
CA VAL A 448 -24.05 -26.57 -33.88
C VAL A 448 -25.01 -27.72 -34.16
N THR A 449 -24.72 -28.90 -33.66
CA THR A 449 -25.66 -30.03 -33.68
C THR A 449 -26.41 -30.05 -32.36
N VAL A 450 -27.75 -30.06 -32.43
CA VAL A 450 -28.64 -30.13 -31.27
C VAL A 450 -29.28 -31.52 -31.21
N SER A 451 -29.34 -32.14 -30.03
CA SER A 451 -29.92 -33.47 -29.81
C SER A 451 -30.49 -33.61 -28.41
N GLU A 452 -31.20 -34.71 -28.14
CA GLU A 452 -31.54 -35.12 -26.77
C GLU A 452 -30.27 -35.29 -25.91
N GLY A 453 -30.45 -35.03 -24.62
CA GLY A 453 -29.44 -35.22 -23.58
C GLY A 453 -29.11 -36.69 -23.33
N ASP A 454 -27.95 -36.90 -22.74
CA ASP A 454 -27.42 -38.22 -22.38
C ASP A 454 -26.76 -38.24 -20.99
N VAL A 455 -27.02 -37.20 -20.18
CA VAL A 455 -26.51 -37.04 -18.81
C VAL A 455 -27.64 -36.57 -17.91
N THR A 456 -27.65 -36.97 -16.64
CA THR A 456 -28.58 -36.48 -15.61
C THR A 456 -27.99 -35.27 -14.87
N ARG A 457 -28.81 -34.57 -14.09
CA ARG A 457 -28.37 -33.49 -13.19
C ARG A 457 -28.77 -33.84 -11.75
N ASN A 458 -27.76 -34.02 -10.90
CA ASN A 458 -27.93 -34.16 -9.45
C ASN A 458 -26.90 -33.25 -8.79
N VAL A 459 -27.37 -32.17 -8.16
CA VAL A 459 -26.50 -31.13 -7.59
C VAL A 459 -26.93 -30.84 -6.16
N ASP A 460 -26.03 -31.10 -5.22
CA ASP A 460 -26.23 -30.76 -3.80
C ASP A 460 -26.69 -29.30 -3.62
N TYR A 461 -27.62 -29.10 -2.70
CA TYR A 461 -28.32 -27.85 -2.40
C TYR A 461 -29.31 -27.36 -3.46
N TYR A 462 -29.52 -28.12 -4.54
CA TYR A 462 -30.51 -27.87 -5.59
C TYR A 462 -31.35 -29.11 -5.87
N GLU A 463 -31.60 -29.93 -4.85
CA GLU A 463 -32.32 -31.19 -4.95
C GLU A 463 -33.75 -31.01 -5.47
N ASP A 464 -34.34 -29.83 -5.24
CA ASP A 464 -35.64 -29.42 -5.74
C ASP A 464 -35.66 -29.15 -7.25
N GLU A 465 -34.48 -29.03 -7.86
CA GLU A 465 -34.30 -28.79 -9.27
C GLU A 465 -33.63 -29.99 -9.98
N ASP A 466 -33.33 -31.10 -9.31
CA ASP A 466 -32.61 -32.23 -9.94
C ASP A 466 -33.38 -32.83 -11.13
N GLU A 467 -32.63 -33.25 -12.16
CA GLU A 467 -33.17 -33.88 -13.37
C GLU A 467 -32.66 -35.32 -13.52
N THR A 468 -33.58 -36.27 -13.46
CA THR A 468 -33.30 -37.71 -13.52
C THR A 468 -33.56 -38.33 -14.89
N THR A 469 -34.28 -37.62 -15.76
CA THR A 469 -34.62 -38.00 -17.12
C THR A 469 -33.66 -37.32 -18.09
N VAL A 470 -32.70 -38.07 -18.63
CA VAL A 470 -31.70 -37.52 -19.57
C VAL A 470 -32.30 -36.88 -20.83
N ALA A 471 -33.50 -37.30 -21.22
CA ALA A 471 -34.21 -36.76 -22.38
C ALA A 471 -34.76 -35.35 -22.15
N ASP A 472 -34.96 -34.95 -20.89
CA ASP A 472 -35.45 -33.63 -20.50
C ASP A 472 -34.31 -32.58 -20.46
N ILE A 473 -33.13 -32.93 -20.99
CA ILE A 473 -31.98 -32.04 -21.12
C ILE A 473 -31.65 -31.86 -22.61
N THR A 474 -31.37 -30.63 -23.04
CA THR A 474 -30.92 -30.36 -24.41
C THR A 474 -29.41 -30.40 -24.53
N LYS A 475 -28.89 -31.23 -25.43
CA LYS A 475 -27.45 -31.35 -25.75
C LYS A 475 -27.10 -30.60 -27.02
N MET A 476 -25.94 -29.95 -27.00
CA MET A 476 -25.38 -29.20 -28.12
C MET A 476 -23.90 -29.54 -28.33
N VAL A 477 -23.50 -29.71 -29.59
CA VAL A 477 -22.10 -30.01 -29.97
C VAL A 477 -21.64 -29.03 -31.04
N SER A 478 -20.53 -28.34 -30.79
CA SER A 478 -19.92 -27.44 -31.76
C SER A 478 -18.40 -27.44 -31.67
N SER A 479 -17.74 -27.29 -32.81
CA SER A 479 -16.30 -27.04 -32.91
C SER A 479 -16.00 -25.77 -33.72
N THR A 480 -16.97 -24.86 -33.78
CA THR A 480 -16.89 -23.63 -34.56
C THR A 480 -17.11 -22.44 -33.64
N ASN A 481 -16.12 -21.56 -33.54
CA ASN A 481 -16.28 -20.28 -32.85
C ASN A 481 -17.36 -19.45 -33.57
N GLY A 482 -18.38 -19.01 -32.83
CA GLY A 482 -19.56 -18.33 -33.34
C GLY A 482 -20.69 -19.27 -33.81
N GLY A 483 -20.53 -20.59 -33.72
CA GLY A 483 -21.65 -21.52 -33.92
C GLY A 483 -22.70 -21.33 -32.83
N TYR A 484 -24.00 -21.30 -33.18
CA TYR A 484 -25.06 -21.04 -32.21
C TYR A 484 -26.28 -21.95 -32.38
N SER A 485 -27.07 -22.05 -31.32
CA SER A 485 -28.41 -22.62 -31.30
C SER A 485 -29.41 -21.55 -30.90
N GLU A 486 -30.56 -21.49 -31.56
CA GLU A 486 -31.61 -20.49 -31.31
C GLU A 486 -32.97 -21.15 -31.09
N ALA A 487 -33.71 -20.68 -30.08
CA ALA A 487 -35.10 -21.03 -29.83
C ALA A 487 -36.02 -19.82 -30.08
N THR A 488 -37.19 -20.08 -30.64
CA THR A 488 -38.27 -19.08 -30.78
C THR A 488 -39.40 -19.45 -29.83
N ILE A 489 -39.65 -18.58 -28.86
CA ILE A 489 -40.63 -18.81 -27.80
C ILE A 489 -41.87 -17.95 -28.00
N SER A 490 -42.95 -18.28 -27.30
CA SER A 490 -44.10 -17.38 -27.19
C SER A 490 -43.70 -16.11 -26.46
N SER A 491 -44.21 -14.96 -26.91
CA SER A 491 -43.87 -13.66 -26.31
C SER A 491 -44.12 -13.66 -24.80
N LEU A 492 -43.10 -13.30 -24.03
CA LEU A 492 -43.17 -13.21 -22.58
C LEU A 492 -42.48 -11.94 -22.05
N SER A 493 -42.96 -11.45 -20.90
CA SER A 493 -42.41 -10.27 -20.23
C SER A 493 -41.54 -10.67 -19.05
N LEU A 494 -40.32 -10.13 -18.99
CA LEU A 494 -39.38 -10.19 -17.87
C LEU A 494 -39.18 -8.81 -17.20
N ALA A 495 -40.06 -7.84 -17.47
CA ALA A 495 -39.94 -6.48 -16.94
C ALA A 495 -39.98 -6.42 -15.39
N ASP A 496 -40.63 -7.40 -14.76
CA ASP A 496 -40.76 -7.54 -13.31
C ASP A 496 -39.79 -8.57 -12.69
N PHE A 497 -38.77 -9.00 -13.42
CA PHE A 497 -37.78 -9.97 -12.96
C PHE A 497 -36.38 -9.37 -13.03
N ASP A 498 -35.50 -9.79 -12.13
CA ASP A 498 -34.16 -9.21 -11.99
C ASP A 498 -33.07 -10.12 -12.57
N TYR A 499 -33.34 -11.44 -12.65
CA TYR A 499 -32.42 -12.45 -13.18
C TYR A 499 -33.03 -13.34 -14.25
N ILE A 500 -32.16 -13.85 -15.13
CA ILE A 500 -32.37 -15.11 -15.84
C ILE A 500 -31.41 -16.14 -15.24
N SER A 501 -31.93 -17.26 -14.76
CA SER A 501 -31.11 -18.42 -14.39
C SER A 501 -31.25 -19.57 -15.37
N ILE A 502 -30.16 -20.31 -15.59
CA ILE A 502 -30.12 -21.48 -16.47
C ILE A 502 -29.11 -22.49 -15.94
N TRP A 503 -29.40 -23.78 -16.07
CA TRP A 503 -28.42 -24.84 -15.84
C TRP A 503 -27.59 -25.08 -17.08
N VAL A 504 -26.26 -25.10 -16.92
CA VAL A 504 -25.31 -25.37 -18.00
C VAL A 504 -24.27 -26.40 -17.56
N ARG A 505 -23.81 -27.21 -18.51
CA ARG A 505 -22.67 -28.12 -18.35
C ARG A 505 -21.87 -28.10 -19.64
N ALA A 506 -20.56 -27.96 -19.60
CA ALA A 506 -19.73 -27.86 -20.80
C ALA A 506 -18.44 -28.66 -20.70
N SER A 507 -17.97 -29.24 -21.82
CA SER A 507 -16.72 -29.98 -21.88
C SER A 507 -15.47 -29.09 -21.97
N GLN A 508 -15.64 -27.77 -21.86
CA GLN A 508 -14.58 -26.76 -21.91
C GLN A 508 -14.77 -25.75 -20.76
N THR A 509 -13.68 -25.33 -20.12
CA THR A 509 -13.68 -24.33 -19.04
C THR A 509 -13.45 -22.92 -19.58
N GLY A 510 -13.79 -21.88 -18.81
CA GLY A 510 -13.65 -20.47 -19.19
C GLY A 510 -14.88 -19.90 -19.91
N GLY A 511 -14.73 -18.71 -20.51
CA GLY A 511 -15.79 -17.99 -21.24
C GLY A 511 -16.13 -18.60 -22.60
N THR A 512 -16.56 -19.86 -22.63
CA THR A 512 -16.69 -20.66 -23.87
C THR A 512 -18.10 -20.65 -24.44
N ILE A 513 -19.08 -20.19 -23.67
CA ILE A 513 -20.50 -20.14 -24.05
C ILE A 513 -20.98 -18.69 -23.88
N LYS A 514 -21.89 -18.26 -24.75
CA LYS A 514 -22.57 -16.98 -24.64
C LYS A 514 -24.08 -17.18 -24.73
N LEU A 515 -24.82 -16.63 -23.77
CA LEU A 515 -26.27 -16.57 -23.76
C LEU A 515 -26.72 -15.27 -24.42
N GLY A 516 -27.89 -15.31 -25.07
CA GLY A 516 -28.53 -14.12 -25.60
C GLY A 516 -30.05 -14.22 -25.59
N PHE A 517 -30.72 -13.08 -25.45
CA PHE A 517 -32.17 -12.97 -25.57
C PHE A 517 -32.57 -11.67 -26.27
N GLY A 518 -33.80 -11.63 -26.80
CA GLY A 518 -34.40 -10.39 -27.27
C GLY A 518 -35.82 -10.53 -27.80
N GLU A 519 -36.40 -9.39 -28.16
CA GLU A 519 -37.78 -9.25 -28.63
C GLU A 519 -37.89 -9.44 -30.14
N SER A 520 -36.88 -8.98 -30.90
CA SER A 520 -36.81 -9.14 -32.37
C SER A 520 -35.67 -10.05 -32.81
N THR A 521 -34.51 -9.95 -32.14
CA THR A 521 -33.33 -10.78 -32.40
C THR A 521 -32.74 -11.30 -31.09
N SER A 522 -32.17 -12.50 -31.10
CA SER A 522 -31.61 -13.13 -29.89
C SER A 522 -30.28 -12.52 -29.41
N THR A 523 -29.77 -11.48 -30.09
CA THR A 523 -28.49 -10.82 -29.80
C THR A 523 -28.67 -9.38 -29.32
N GLU A 524 -29.89 -9.00 -28.95
CA GLU A 524 -30.17 -7.68 -28.37
C GLU A 524 -29.50 -7.53 -27.02
N ASN A 525 -29.56 -8.59 -26.20
CA ASN A 525 -28.88 -8.69 -24.93
C ASN A 525 -28.04 -9.96 -24.95
N GLU A 526 -26.80 -9.90 -24.47
CA GLU A 526 -25.89 -11.04 -24.44
C GLU A 526 -25.07 -11.07 -23.14
N MET A 527 -24.78 -12.27 -22.64
CA MET A 527 -23.86 -12.52 -21.53
C MET A 527 -22.95 -13.69 -21.87
N THR A 528 -21.64 -13.49 -21.75
CA THR A 528 -20.68 -14.60 -21.80
C THR A 528 -20.72 -15.35 -20.49
N VAL A 529 -20.93 -16.67 -20.56
CA VAL A 529 -20.94 -17.58 -19.42
C VAL A 529 -19.57 -18.15 -19.22
N GLY A 530 -19.15 -18.10 -17.97
CA GLY A 530 -17.90 -18.63 -17.54
C GLY A 530 -18.04 -20.02 -16.90
N MET A 531 -17.46 -21.04 -17.53
CA MET A 531 -17.52 -22.43 -17.05
C MET A 531 -16.41 -22.72 -16.05
N ASP A 532 -16.77 -22.94 -14.78
CA ASP A 532 -15.79 -23.05 -13.67
C ASP A 532 -15.01 -24.36 -13.72
N THR A 533 -15.70 -25.47 -14.01
CA THR A 533 -15.12 -26.81 -14.11
C THR A 533 -15.68 -27.51 -15.35
N VAL A 534 -14.84 -28.24 -16.07
CA VAL A 534 -15.30 -29.06 -17.20
C VAL A 534 -16.29 -30.12 -16.72
N ASP A 535 -17.26 -30.44 -17.55
CA ASP A 535 -18.15 -31.59 -17.39
C ASP A 535 -18.96 -31.61 -16.07
N THR A 536 -19.11 -30.45 -15.44
CA THR A 536 -19.84 -30.24 -14.19
C THR A 536 -21.04 -29.33 -14.42
N TRP A 537 -22.17 -29.64 -13.80
CA TRP A 537 -23.35 -28.77 -13.83
C TRP A 537 -23.14 -27.51 -13.01
N GLN A 538 -23.53 -26.38 -13.58
CA GLN A 538 -23.40 -25.07 -12.99
C GLN A 538 -24.70 -24.30 -13.25
N LYS A 539 -25.28 -23.71 -12.19
CA LYS A 539 -26.41 -22.80 -12.35
C LYS A 539 -25.89 -21.39 -12.58
N VAL A 540 -26.20 -20.84 -13.74
CA VAL A 540 -25.82 -19.48 -14.13
C VAL A 540 -26.89 -18.52 -13.71
N TYR A 541 -26.49 -17.36 -13.18
CA TYR A 541 -27.39 -16.25 -12.86
C TYR A 541 -26.97 -15.02 -13.68
N TRP A 542 -27.82 -14.63 -14.62
CA TRP A 542 -27.63 -13.44 -15.44
C TRP A 542 -28.47 -12.29 -14.90
N ASP A 543 -27.80 -11.26 -14.36
CA ASP A 543 -28.42 -10.00 -13.98
C ASP A 543 -28.95 -9.24 -15.20
N ILE A 544 -30.27 -9.10 -15.27
CA ILE A 544 -30.96 -8.34 -16.31
C ILE A 544 -31.61 -7.07 -15.74
N SER A 545 -31.37 -6.74 -14.47
CA SER A 545 -32.00 -5.59 -13.79
C SER A 545 -31.67 -4.25 -14.45
N ASP A 546 -30.48 -4.14 -15.06
CA ASP A 546 -30.03 -2.97 -15.81
C ASP A 546 -30.45 -2.95 -17.29
N VAL A 547 -31.01 -4.06 -17.81
CA VAL A 547 -31.61 -4.06 -19.16
C VAL A 547 -32.89 -3.23 -19.10
N PRO A 548 -33.07 -2.20 -19.94
CA PRO A 548 -34.27 -1.38 -19.91
C PRO A 548 -35.54 -2.22 -20.07
N SER A 549 -36.57 -1.95 -19.29
CA SER A 549 -37.80 -2.78 -19.27
C SER A 549 -38.47 -2.92 -20.63
N TYR A 550 -38.32 -1.93 -21.53
CA TYR A 550 -38.85 -1.99 -22.89
C TYR A 550 -38.08 -2.92 -23.84
N GLN A 551 -36.93 -3.46 -23.44
CA GLN A 551 -36.17 -4.48 -24.19
C GLN A 551 -36.36 -5.88 -23.60
N ARG A 552 -37.16 -6.00 -22.54
CA ARG A 552 -37.46 -7.25 -21.85
C ARG A 552 -38.94 -7.40 -21.51
N ASN A 553 -39.83 -6.72 -22.24
CA ASN A 553 -41.27 -6.81 -21.99
C ASN A 553 -42.00 -7.73 -22.99
N ALA A 554 -41.34 -8.14 -24.07
CA ALA A 554 -41.91 -8.98 -25.12
C ALA A 554 -40.87 -9.94 -25.74
N ILE A 555 -40.08 -10.63 -24.93
CA ILE A 555 -39.02 -11.56 -25.38
C ILE A 555 -39.62 -12.67 -26.24
N THR A 556 -39.04 -12.92 -27.42
CA THR A 556 -39.46 -14.01 -28.33
C THR A 556 -38.30 -14.89 -28.78
N LYS A 557 -37.05 -14.49 -28.51
CA LYS A 557 -35.84 -15.13 -29.03
C LYS A 557 -34.84 -15.43 -27.93
N LEU A 558 -34.32 -16.66 -27.92
CA LEU A 558 -33.25 -17.12 -27.03
C LEU A 558 -32.12 -17.70 -27.89
N ARG A 559 -30.86 -17.49 -27.50
CA ARG A 559 -29.69 -18.04 -28.19
C ARG A 559 -28.61 -18.48 -27.23
N ILE A 560 -27.92 -19.55 -27.61
CA ILE A 560 -26.68 -19.99 -26.97
C ILE A 560 -25.62 -20.14 -28.07
N THR A 561 -24.47 -19.50 -27.88
CA THR A 561 -23.38 -19.43 -28.86
C THR A 561 -22.11 -20.04 -28.28
N ASN A 562 -21.46 -20.90 -29.04
CA ASN A 562 -20.14 -21.43 -28.76
C ASN A 562 -19.06 -20.40 -29.16
N LEU A 563 -18.14 -20.09 -28.25
CA LEU A 563 -17.09 -19.08 -28.43
C LEU A 563 -15.69 -19.68 -28.66
N THR A 564 -15.59 -21.01 -28.81
CA THR A 564 -14.31 -21.70 -28.99
C THR A 564 -14.24 -22.46 -30.32
N SER A 565 -13.03 -22.57 -30.87
CA SER A 565 -12.73 -23.40 -32.04
C SER A 565 -12.45 -24.86 -31.66
N SER A 566 -12.26 -25.15 -30.38
CA SER A 566 -12.15 -26.52 -29.86
C SER A 566 -13.51 -27.19 -29.83
N SER A 567 -13.55 -28.53 -29.93
CA SER A 567 -14.79 -29.29 -29.76
C SER A 567 -15.35 -29.06 -28.35
N ASN A 568 -16.54 -28.48 -28.30
CA ASN A 568 -17.27 -28.15 -27.09
C ASN A 568 -18.62 -28.87 -27.11
N ILE A 569 -18.84 -29.73 -26.13
CA ILE A 569 -20.11 -30.39 -25.86
C ILE A 569 -20.72 -29.66 -24.69
N PHE A 570 -21.91 -29.07 -24.87
CA PHE A 570 -22.58 -28.33 -23.82
C PHE A 570 -24.05 -28.68 -23.73
N TYR A 571 -24.56 -28.63 -22.51
CA TYR A 571 -25.92 -29.00 -22.14
C TYR A 571 -26.58 -27.80 -21.49
N ILE A 572 -27.88 -27.67 -21.72
CA ILE A 572 -28.72 -26.67 -21.06
C ILE A 572 -29.98 -27.31 -20.51
N ASP A 573 -30.51 -26.69 -19.47
CA ASP A 573 -31.75 -27.09 -18.83
C ASP A 573 -32.34 -25.89 -18.03
N ASN A 574 -33.65 -25.85 -17.88
CA ASN A 574 -34.40 -25.03 -16.93
C ASN A 574 -34.03 -23.53 -16.96
N MET A 575 -34.35 -22.83 -18.07
CA MET A 575 -34.27 -21.36 -18.13
C MET A 575 -35.45 -20.70 -17.42
N VAL A 576 -35.15 -19.90 -16.41
CA VAL A 576 -36.15 -19.30 -15.51
C VAL A 576 -35.83 -17.82 -15.24
N GLY A 577 -36.85 -16.96 -15.27
CA GLY A 577 -36.78 -15.59 -14.80
C GLY A 577 -37.07 -15.51 -13.30
N GLY A 578 -36.22 -14.84 -12.52
CA GLY A 578 -36.31 -14.79 -11.06
C GLY A 578 -36.26 -13.37 -10.49
N ARG A 579 -36.98 -13.19 -9.38
CA ARG A 579 -36.86 -12.05 -8.46
C ARG A 579 -37.20 -12.55 -7.07
N TYR A 580 -36.28 -12.46 -6.12
CA TYR A 580 -36.46 -13.01 -4.77
C TYR A 580 -36.45 -11.90 -3.71
N MET A 581 -35.94 -12.20 -2.51
CA MET A 581 -35.94 -11.24 -1.41
C MET A 581 -34.83 -10.19 -1.62
N ARG A 582 -35.22 -8.93 -1.84
CA ARG A 582 -34.31 -7.81 -2.12
C ARG A 582 -34.26 -6.70 -1.05
N SER A 583 -35.14 -6.76 -0.04
CA SER A 583 -35.25 -5.68 0.95
C SER A 583 -34.34 -5.93 2.15
N GLU A 584 -33.23 -5.19 2.19
CA GLU A 584 -32.23 -5.21 3.26
C GLU A 584 -32.84 -4.95 4.66
N GLY A 585 -33.82 -4.05 4.74
CA GLY A 585 -34.51 -3.65 5.98
C GLY A 585 -35.45 -4.71 6.58
N GLY A 586 -35.77 -5.78 5.85
CA GLY A 586 -36.59 -6.89 6.32
C GLY A 586 -37.48 -7.48 5.25
N SER A 587 -37.19 -8.72 4.86
CA SER A 587 -38.02 -9.53 3.97
C SER A 587 -38.70 -10.66 4.75
N THR A 588 -39.97 -10.94 4.48
CA THR A 588 -40.71 -12.02 5.15
C THR A 588 -40.24 -13.39 4.66
N VAL A 589 -39.92 -14.29 5.59
CA VAL A 589 -39.55 -15.67 5.26
C VAL A 589 -40.81 -16.49 4.98
N THR A 590 -40.87 -17.13 3.80
CA THR A 590 -42.00 -17.97 3.36
C THR A 590 -41.71 -19.48 3.46
N SER A 591 -40.49 -19.85 3.88
CA SER A 591 -40.11 -21.21 4.28
C SER A 591 -41.00 -21.75 5.39
N THR A 592 -41.31 -23.03 5.31
CA THR A 592 -42.12 -23.73 6.31
C THR A 592 -41.32 -23.82 7.61
N ALA A 593 -41.93 -23.64 8.78
CA ALA A 593 -41.16 -23.73 10.02
C ALA A 593 -40.69 -25.17 10.28
N SER A 594 -39.41 -25.36 10.57
CA SER A 594 -38.81 -26.67 10.86
C SER A 594 -37.60 -26.57 11.81
N ASP A 595 -37.01 -27.71 12.18
CA ASP A 595 -35.92 -27.78 13.16
C ASP A 595 -34.59 -27.18 12.65
N TYR A 596 -34.43 -27.05 11.33
CA TYR A 596 -33.28 -26.39 10.70
C TYR A 596 -33.73 -25.44 9.57
N MET A 597 -32.96 -24.39 9.35
CA MET A 597 -33.11 -23.44 8.24
C MET A 597 -31.78 -23.27 7.49
N GLN A 598 -31.86 -22.97 6.20
CA GLN A 598 -30.74 -22.51 5.39
C GLN A 598 -31.15 -21.27 4.58
N TYR A 599 -30.19 -20.40 4.29
CA TYR A 599 -30.37 -19.32 3.31
C TYR A 599 -29.33 -19.41 2.20
N ARG A 600 -29.71 -19.02 0.99
CA ARG A 600 -28.77 -18.78 -0.11
C ARG A 600 -28.84 -17.33 -0.54
N ILE A 601 -27.69 -16.76 -0.81
CA ILE A 601 -27.51 -15.40 -1.30
C ILE A 601 -26.99 -15.48 -2.72
N ILE A 602 -27.67 -14.79 -3.62
CA ILE A 602 -27.26 -14.60 -5.01
C ILE A 602 -26.69 -13.19 -5.09
N PHE A 603 -25.42 -13.09 -5.41
CA PHE A 603 -24.72 -11.85 -5.69
C PHE A 603 -24.64 -11.71 -7.20
N SER A 604 -24.88 -10.51 -7.73
CA SER A 604 -24.67 -10.26 -9.14
C SER A 604 -24.22 -8.84 -9.42
N THR A 605 -23.63 -8.69 -10.59
CA THR A 605 -23.36 -7.39 -11.16
C THR A 605 -23.64 -7.36 -12.65
N SER A 606 -24.05 -6.21 -13.15
CA SER A 606 -24.08 -5.88 -14.57
C SER A 606 -22.74 -5.33 -15.07
N GLU A 607 -21.78 -5.04 -14.18
CA GLU A 607 -20.52 -4.37 -14.49
C GLU A 607 -19.33 -5.12 -13.85
N VAL A 608 -18.43 -5.63 -14.68
CA VAL A 608 -17.30 -6.48 -14.24
C VAL A 608 -16.33 -5.76 -13.29
N GLY A 609 -16.32 -4.42 -13.28
CA GLY A 609 -15.53 -3.59 -12.36
C GLY A 609 -16.10 -3.44 -10.96
N TYR A 610 -17.33 -3.91 -10.70
CA TYR A 610 -18.00 -3.78 -9.43
C TYR A 610 -18.35 -5.14 -8.83
N LYS A 611 -18.22 -5.29 -7.51
CA LYS A 611 -18.60 -6.53 -6.80
C LYS A 611 -19.46 -6.17 -5.57
N PRO A 612 -20.71 -6.67 -5.48
CA PRO A 612 -21.54 -6.48 -4.29
C PRO A 612 -20.84 -6.99 -3.03
N THR A 613 -21.00 -6.27 -1.92
CA THR A 613 -20.46 -6.69 -0.62
C THR A 613 -21.58 -6.87 0.39
N LEU A 614 -21.58 -8.00 1.10
CA LEU A 614 -22.50 -8.32 2.18
C LEU A 614 -21.75 -8.41 3.51
N TYR A 615 -22.25 -7.75 4.53
CA TYR A 615 -21.62 -7.64 5.85
C TYR A 615 -22.21 -8.59 6.89
N ASN A 616 -23.53 -8.73 6.95
CA ASN A 616 -24.21 -9.62 7.89
C ASN A 616 -25.61 -10.01 7.42
N VAL A 617 -26.12 -11.13 7.93
CA VAL A 617 -27.50 -11.60 7.77
C VAL A 617 -28.09 -11.87 9.16
N LYS A 618 -29.34 -11.49 9.38
CA LYS A 618 -30.09 -11.67 10.63
C LYS A 618 -31.45 -12.31 10.34
N LEU A 619 -31.76 -13.37 11.07
CA LEU A 619 -33.02 -14.10 11.01
C LEU A 619 -33.72 -14.04 12.37
N SER A 620 -35.05 -13.97 12.39
CA SER A 620 -35.88 -14.19 13.58
C SER A 620 -36.76 -15.42 13.40
N TRP A 621 -36.95 -16.23 14.44
CA TRP A 621 -37.94 -17.32 14.46
C TRP A 621 -38.67 -17.37 15.81
N SER A 622 -39.79 -18.09 15.84
CA SER A 622 -40.63 -18.26 17.01
C SER A 622 -40.78 -19.74 17.34
N ASN A 623 -40.86 -20.06 18.63
CA ASN A 623 -41.26 -21.36 19.14
C ASN A 623 -42.27 -21.18 20.30
N GLY A 624 -43.46 -21.78 20.19
CA GLY A 624 -44.47 -21.77 21.27
C GLY A 624 -45.65 -20.83 21.06
N TYR A 625 -45.83 -19.84 21.94
CA TYR A 625 -47.01 -18.94 21.97
C TYR A 625 -46.65 -17.50 21.59
N LYS A 626 -47.57 -16.83 20.87
CA LYS A 626 -47.54 -15.36 20.68
C LYS A 626 -48.76 -14.75 21.36
N VAL A 627 -48.53 -13.73 22.18
CA VAL A 627 -49.59 -12.91 22.79
C VAL A 627 -49.62 -11.57 22.06
N GLU A 628 -50.77 -11.22 21.50
CA GLU A 628 -50.99 -9.97 20.77
C GLU A 628 -52.17 -9.22 21.37
N MET A 629 -51.98 -7.96 21.74
CA MET A 629 -53.09 -7.08 22.13
C MET A 629 -53.70 -6.51 20.85
N THR A 630 -54.88 -6.99 20.48
CA THR A 630 -55.57 -6.52 19.26
C THR A 630 -56.24 -5.16 19.47
N ASP A 631 -56.55 -4.83 20.72
CA ASP A 631 -56.95 -3.50 21.18
C ASP A 631 -56.70 -3.36 22.69
N ALA A 632 -57.14 -2.24 23.27
CA ALA A 632 -56.94 -1.92 24.69
C ALA A 632 -57.57 -2.92 25.67
N ASN A 633 -58.55 -3.72 25.26
CA ASN A 633 -59.29 -4.64 26.12
C ASN A 633 -59.23 -6.11 25.66
N THR A 634 -58.64 -6.38 24.50
CA THR A 634 -58.66 -7.71 23.88
C THR A 634 -57.23 -8.20 23.64
N ALA A 635 -56.84 -9.23 24.38
CA ALA A 635 -55.63 -10.01 24.11
C ALA A 635 -56.01 -11.25 23.29
N ARG A 636 -55.42 -11.39 22.10
CA ARG A 636 -55.49 -12.60 21.30
C ARG A 636 -54.21 -13.41 21.51
N ILE A 637 -54.38 -14.66 21.90
CA ILE A 637 -53.28 -15.59 22.12
C ILE A 637 -53.31 -16.62 21.01
N TYR A 638 -52.20 -16.73 20.31
CA TYR A 638 -52.02 -17.71 19.26
C TYR A 638 -51.18 -18.86 19.82
N ASN A 639 -51.74 -20.07 19.78
CA ASN A 639 -51.00 -21.30 20.01
C ASN A 639 -50.45 -21.78 18.67
N TYR A 640 -49.15 -21.62 18.46
CA TYR A 640 -48.48 -22.08 17.24
C TYR A 640 -47.78 -23.43 17.43
N SER A 641 -47.99 -24.11 18.57
CA SER A 641 -47.28 -25.36 18.89
C SER A 641 -47.78 -26.60 18.12
N GLY A 642 -48.85 -26.50 17.34
CA GLY A 642 -49.42 -27.61 16.56
C GLY A 642 -50.21 -28.66 17.36
N GLU A 643 -50.08 -28.67 18.68
CA GLU A 643 -50.72 -29.62 19.58
C GLU A 643 -51.77 -28.95 20.48
N SER A 644 -52.76 -29.74 20.93
CA SER A 644 -53.68 -29.29 21.99
C SER A 644 -52.91 -29.17 23.31
N GLN A 645 -52.75 -27.95 23.82
CA GLN A 645 -52.04 -27.68 25.06
C GLN A 645 -52.94 -26.88 26.02
N GLU A 646 -52.87 -27.21 27.32
CA GLU A 646 -53.58 -26.45 28.35
C GLU A 646 -52.77 -25.20 28.74
N LEU A 647 -53.35 -24.02 28.50
CA LEU A 647 -52.76 -22.73 28.84
C LEU A 647 -53.45 -22.14 30.07
N ARG A 648 -52.68 -21.86 31.13
CA ARG A 648 -53.20 -21.15 32.31
C ARG A 648 -53.02 -19.65 32.14
N LEU A 649 -54.12 -18.93 31.90
CA LEU A 649 -54.15 -17.47 31.93
C LEU A 649 -54.46 -16.98 33.35
N SER A 650 -53.52 -16.25 33.97
CA SER A 650 -53.84 -15.41 35.13
C SER A 650 -54.13 -14.00 34.66
N VAL A 651 -55.40 -13.61 34.70
CA VAL A 651 -55.84 -12.24 34.40
C VAL A 651 -56.01 -11.51 35.73
N THR A 652 -55.07 -10.64 36.05
CA THR A 652 -55.15 -9.75 37.21
C THR A 652 -55.93 -8.50 36.80
N GLY A 653 -57.23 -8.49 37.08
CA GLY A 653 -58.03 -7.27 36.98
C GLY A 653 -57.65 -6.31 38.11
N ALA A 654 -57.01 -5.19 37.78
CA ALA A 654 -56.78 -4.11 38.74
C ALA A 654 -57.93 -3.10 38.62
N GLY A 655 -58.86 -3.14 39.57
CA GLY A 655 -59.96 -2.19 39.64
C GLY A 655 -61.03 -2.57 40.66
N GLY A 656 -60.67 -2.66 41.94
CA GLY A 656 -61.63 -2.91 43.00
C GLY A 656 -61.01 -2.90 44.40
N SER A 657 -60.56 -1.74 44.85
CA SER A 657 -60.34 -1.30 46.25
C SER A 657 -60.26 -2.38 47.34
N SER A 658 -59.07 -2.58 47.90
CA SER A 658 -58.78 -2.32 49.32
C SER A 658 -57.33 -2.71 49.68
N GLY A 659 -56.46 -1.70 49.84
CA GLY A 659 -55.21 -1.83 50.59
C GLY A 659 -53.92 -1.50 49.83
N GLY A 660 -53.65 -0.20 49.64
CA GLY A 660 -52.29 0.33 49.45
C GLY A 660 -51.71 0.27 48.04
N ASP A 661 -52.22 1.09 47.12
CA ASP A 661 -51.65 1.22 45.77
C ASP A 661 -50.29 1.93 45.79
N SER A 662 -49.30 1.25 45.25
CA SER A 662 -48.06 1.85 44.77
C SER A 662 -48.29 2.30 43.32
N ASP A 663 -47.93 3.54 42.98
CA ASP A 663 -48.02 4.06 41.59
C ASP A 663 -47.18 3.24 40.56
N TRP A 664 -46.39 2.28 41.05
CA TRP A 664 -45.52 1.40 40.29
C TRP A 664 -46.23 0.10 39.94
N ALA A 665 -46.45 -0.12 38.64
CA ALA A 665 -46.98 -1.33 38.06
C ALA A 665 -45.85 -2.22 37.53
N THR A 666 -45.92 -3.52 37.82
CA THR A 666 -44.99 -4.52 37.28
C THR A 666 -45.61 -5.21 36.07
N VAL A 667 -44.90 -5.28 34.94
CA VAL A 667 -45.27 -6.10 33.78
C VAL A 667 -44.08 -6.94 33.35
N GLY A 668 -44.23 -8.25 33.51
CA GLY A 668 -43.12 -9.19 33.37
C GLY A 668 -42.04 -8.91 34.42
N ALA A 669 -40.77 -9.00 34.02
CA ALA A 669 -39.63 -8.63 34.87
C ALA A 669 -39.41 -7.10 34.99
N ASN A 670 -40.22 -6.30 34.29
CA ASN A 670 -40.06 -4.85 34.22
C ASN A 670 -41.02 -4.13 35.16
N ILE A 671 -40.56 -3.07 35.81
CA ILE A 671 -41.36 -2.20 36.68
C ILE A 671 -41.50 -0.85 35.99
N TYR A 672 -42.72 -0.32 35.87
CA TYR A 672 -42.99 1.01 35.31
C TYR A 672 -44.01 1.77 36.16
N ARG A 673 -43.97 3.11 36.13
CA ARG A 673 -44.98 3.94 36.78
C ARG A 673 -46.08 4.27 35.78
N ALA A 674 -47.35 4.08 36.16
CA ALA A 674 -48.47 4.17 35.21
C ALA A 674 -48.74 5.59 34.70
N THR A 675 -48.51 6.61 35.55
CA THR A 675 -48.62 8.04 35.19
C THR A 675 -47.73 8.91 36.09
N GLY A 676 -47.26 10.06 35.61
CA GLY A 676 -46.55 11.07 36.41
C GLY A 676 -45.03 10.91 36.47
N LYS A 677 -44.34 11.98 36.92
CA LYS A 677 -42.87 12.08 36.99
C LYS A 677 -42.26 11.15 38.05
N VAL A 678 -41.28 10.34 37.68
CA VAL A 678 -40.65 9.36 38.57
C VAL A 678 -39.48 10.00 39.31
N GLY A 679 -39.50 9.93 40.64
CA GLY A 679 -38.39 10.36 41.49
C GLY A 679 -37.80 9.18 42.25
N ILE A 680 -36.52 8.87 42.03
CA ILE A 680 -35.77 7.88 42.80
C ILE A 680 -34.87 8.66 43.75
N GLY A 681 -35.23 8.70 45.05
CA GLY A 681 -34.55 9.53 46.04
C GLY A 681 -35.03 11.00 46.09
N ASP A 682 -36.02 11.38 45.27
CA ASP A 682 -36.67 12.71 45.29
C ASP A 682 -38.19 12.53 45.25
N SER A 683 -38.93 13.12 46.19
CA SER A 683 -40.39 13.06 46.23
C SER A 683 -41.08 14.11 45.36
N THR A 684 -40.31 15.02 44.76
CA THR A 684 -40.78 16.16 43.94
C THR A 684 -40.02 16.26 42.60
N PRO A 685 -40.06 15.21 41.76
CA PRO A 685 -39.39 15.25 40.47
C PRO A 685 -40.01 16.32 39.55
N ASP A 686 -39.16 17.21 39.04
CA ASP A 686 -39.49 18.30 38.13
C ASP A 686 -39.31 17.93 36.65
N VAL A 687 -38.79 16.75 36.36
CA VAL A 687 -38.68 16.12 35.04
C VAL A 687 -39.25 14.69 35.05
N GLU A 688 -39.48 14.08 33.89
CA GLU A 688 -40.15 12.76 33.78
C GLU A 688 -39.48 11.63 34.57
N LEU A 689 -38.15 11.64 34.69
CA LEU A 689 -37.38 10.77 35.56
C LEU A 689 -36.25 11.58 36.23
N LYS A 690 -36.24 11.62 37.55
CA LYS A 690 -35.18 12.24 38.36
C LYS A 690 -34.62 11.24 39.35
N VAL A 691 -33.32 11.02 39.31
CA VAL A 691 -32.61 10.13 40.24
C VAL A 691 -31.67 10.97 41.08
N VAL A 692 -31.92 11.03 42.39
CA VAL A 692 -31.03 11.61 43.39
C VAL A 692 -30.29 10.44 44.04
N GLY A 693 -29.21 10.00 43.38
CA GLY A 693 -28.48 8.78 43.70
C GLY A 693 -27.59 8.31 42.55
N ALA A 694 -27.10 7.08 42.59
CA ALA A 694 -26.37 6.46 41.47
C ALA A 694 -27.35 5.68 40.57
N LEU A 695 -27.09 5.63 39.26
CA LEU A 695 -27.81 4.77 38.31
C LEU A 695 -26.87 3.69 37.78
N CYS A 696 -27.26 2.42 37.87
CA CYS A 696 -26.46 1.31 37.37
C CYS A 696 -27.25 0.40 36.42
N VAL A 697 -26.72 0.19 35.22
CA VAL A 697 -27.34 -0.59 34.15
C VAL A 697 -26.36 -1.67 33.67
N LYS A 698 -26.60 -2.92 34.06
CA LYS A 698 -25.78 -4.07 33.66
C LYS A 698 -26.62 -5.12 32.95
N SER A 699 -25.97 -5.90 32.08
CA SER A 699 -26.58 -7.06 31.40
C SER A 699 -26.65 -8.31 32.30
N ASN A 700 -26.17 -8.21 33.54
CA ASN A 700 -26.18 -9.28 34.53
C ASN A 700 -26.55 -8.70 35.92
N ALA A 701 -26.70 -9.58 36.90
CA ALA A 701 -27.14 -9.21 38.25
C ALA A 701 -25.99 -8.77 39.19
N ASP A 702 -24.80 -8.45 38.66
CA ASP A 702 -23.63 -8.15 39.49
C ASP A 702 -23.73 -6.77 40.16
N ASP A 703 -23.37 -6.68 41.43
CA ASP A 703 -23.40 -5.43 42.21
C ASP A 703 -22.52 -4.32 41.62
N CYS A 704 -22.97 -3.08 41.75
CA CYS A 704 -22.25 -1.89 41.27
C CYS A 704 -21.32 -1.37 42.37
N ALA A 705 -20.28 -2.16 42.64
CA ALA A 705 -19.28 -1.85 43.66
C ALA A 705 -18.66 -0.46 43.40
N GLY A 706 -18.70 0.41 44.42
CA GLY A 706 -18.10 1.76 44.37
C GLY A 706 -19.01 2.88 43.87
N ALA A 707 -20.30 2.63 43.62
CA ALA A 707 -21.20 3.66 43.12
C ALA A 707 -21.46 4.77 44.17
N THR A 708 -21.25 6.03 43.77
CA THR A 708 -21.52 7.24 44.58
C THR A 708 -22.72 7.98 43.98
N ALA A 709 -23.47 8.72 44.78
CA ALA A 709 -24.60 9.51 44.29
C ALA A 709 -24.17 10.49 43.19
N GLY A 710 -24.89 10.51 42.06
CA GLY A 710 -24.57 11.30 40.87
C GLY A 710 -23.80 10.55 39.77
N THR A 711 -23.38 9.30 39.99
CA THR A 711 -22.65 8.51 38.98
C THR A 711 -23.55 7.55 38.20
N ILE A 712 -23.37 7.47 36.87
CA ILE A 712 -24.01 6.48 35.99
C ILE A 712 -23.00 5.40 35.61
N TYR A 713 -23.31 4.13 35.88
CA TYR A 713 -22.54 2.96 35.43
C TYR A 713 -23.34 2.17 34.40
N ALA A 714 -22.75 1.91 33.24
CA ALA A 714 -23.37 1.11 32.19
C ALA A 714 -22.36 0.14 31.56
N ASN A 715 -22.77 -1.10 31.26
CA ASN A 715 -21.92 -2.06 30.54
C ASN A 715 -21.62 -1.59 29.09
N ASN A 716 -22.56 -0.88 28.47
CA ASN A 716 -22.41 -0.23 27.17
C ASN A 716 -23.39 0.94 27.07
N THR A 717 -23.01 2.00 26.36
CA THR A 717 -23.88 3.14 26.03
C THR A 717 -23.81 3.41 24.54
N SER A 718 -24.92 3.26 23.82
CA SER A 718 -25.02 3.71 22.42
C SER A 718 -25.67 5.09 22.38
N VAL A 719 -24.90 6.12 22.10
CA VAL A 719 -25.42 7.47 21.84
C VAL A 719 -25.76 7.55 20.35
N GLN A 720 -27.04 7.75 20.03
CA GLN A 720 -27.53 7.83 18.63
C GLN A 720 -27.39 9.22 18.01
N SER A 721 -26.83 10.17 18.76
CA SER A 721 -26.69 11.58 18.38
C SER A 721 -25.25 11.92 17.99
N ALA A 722 -25.06 13.11 17.41
CA ALA A 722 -24.06 13.36 16.37
C ALA A 722 -22.68 13.83 16.87
N ASP A 723 -22.60 14.55 18.00
CA ASP A 723 -21.38 15.18 18.53
C ASP A 723 -21.26 15.17 20.07
N LEU A 724 -20.02 15.29 20.56
CA LEU A 724 -19.67 15.56 21.96
C LEU A 724 -19.43 17.06 22.13
N ALA A 725 -20.21 17.70 22.99
CA ALA A 725 -20.09 19.11 23.27
C ALA A 725 -19.91 19.39 24.77
N GLU A 726 -19.37 20.55 25.09
CA GLU A 726 -19.27 21.07 26.44
C GLU A 726 -19.78 22.52 26.50
N MET A 727 -20.39 22.90 27.62
CA MET A 727 -20.88 24.28 27.83
C MET A 727 -19.72 25.24 28.14
N TYR A 728 -19.54 26.24 27.28
CA TYR A 728 -18.58 27.34 27.47
C TYR A 728 -19.30 28.67 27.64
N LYS A 729 -18.77 29.54 28.50
CA LYS A 729 -19.29 30.89 28.68
C LYS A 729 -18.94 31.78 27.48
N VAL A 730 -19.81 32.72 27.18
CA VAL A 730 -19.63 33.70 26.11
C VAL A 730 -20.00 35.09 26.61
N SER A 731 -19.13 36.06 26.35
CA SER A 731 -19.44 37.48 26.51
C SER A 731 -20.20 38.03 25.30
N ASP A 732 -19.91 37.50 24.09
CA ASP A 732 -20.65 37.82 22.86
C ASP A 732 -21.90 36.94 22.72
N LEU A 733 -23.06 37.50 23.04
CA LEU A 733 -24.34 36.80 22.94
C LEU A 733 -24.79 36.55 21.50
N THR A 734 -24.12 37.14 20.49
CA THR A 734 -24.39 36.90 19.07
C THR A 734 -23.80 35.58 18.56
N ILE A 735 -23.04 34.86 19.39
CA ILE A 735 -22.55 33.52 19.11
C ILE A 735 -23.76 32.57 19.06
N GLU A 736 -23.91 31.88 17.93
CA GLU A 736 -25.08 31.03 17.65
C GLU A 736 -24.68 29.69 16.97
N PRO A 737 -25.60 28.72 16.87
CA PRO A 737 -25.28 27.40 16.34
C PRO A 737 -24.69 27.41 14.92
N GLY A 738 -23.57 26.70 14.78
CA GLY A 738 -22.75 26.63 13.58
C GLY A 738 -21.58 27.62 13.53
N ASP A 739 -21.47 28.54 14.49
CA ASP A 739 -20.30 29.44 14.58
C ASP A 739 -19.04 28.68 15.00
N LEU A 740 -17.91 28.96 14.35
CA LEU A 740 -16.59 28.54 14.79
C LEU A 740 -16.15 29.41 15.97
N VAL A 741 -15.58 28.79 17.00
CA VAL A 741 -15.12 29.50 18.20
C VAL A 741 -13.68 29.17 18.56
N SER A 742 -13.01 30.18 19.11
CA SER A 742 -11.68 30.09 19.70
C SER A 742 -11.76 30.45 21.18
N LEU A 743 -10.81 29.95 21.98
CA LEU A 743 -10.64 30.37 23.36
C LEU A 743 -10.33 31.87 23.42
N ASP A 744 -11.03 32.62 24.28
CA ASP A 744 -10.71 34.03 24.53
C ASP A 744 -9.49 34.09 25.48
N PRO A 745 -8.33 34.63 25.04
CA PRO A 745 -7.17 34.73 25.91
C PRO A 745 -7.33 35.75 27.04
N ASN A 746 -8.34 36.63 26.97
CA ASN A 746 -8.54 37.74 27.91
C ASN A 746 -9.49 37.37 29.07
N THR A 747 -10.24 36.28 28.95
CA THR A 747 -11.25 35.87 29.92
C THR A 747 -11.13 34.36 30.22
N VAL A 748 -11.17 33.99 31.50
CA VAL A 748 -10.89 32.60 31.90
C VAL A 748 -12.11 31.72 31.61
N GLY A 749 -11.94 30.77 30.69
CA GLY A 749 -12.95 29.75 30.39
C GLY A 749 -14.10 30.22 29.50
N GLU A 750 -13.91 31.35 28.79
CA GLU A 750 -14.87 31.82 27.78
C GLU A 750 -14.37 31.58 26.35
N VAL A 751 -15.32 31.52 25.42
CA VAL A 751 -15.04 31.41 23.99
C VAL A 751 -15.55 32.64 23.24
N GLN A 752 -14.87 32.97 22.14
CA GLN A 752 -15.23 34.05 21.22
C GLN A 752 -15.31 33.52 19.78
N LYS A 753 -15.93 34.27 18.87
CA LYS A 753 -15.95 33.92 17.44
C LYS A 753 -14.53 33.80 16.89
N SER A 754 -14.30 32.74 16.13
CA SER A 754 -12.98 32.49 15.54
C SER A 754 -12.75 33.31 14.27
N ASP A 755 -11.57 33.89 14.12
CA ASP A 755 -11.10 34.63 12.96
C ASP A 755 -9.60 34.37 12.71
N LEU A 756 -8.98 35.10 11.77
CA LEU A 756 -7.56 34.91 11.45
C LEU A 756 -6.60 35.33 12.59
N ASP A 757 -7.01 36.25 13.47
CA ASP A 757 -6.15 36.78 14.54
C ASP A 757 -6.09 35.81 15.74
N ASN A 758 -7.18 35.06 15.97
CA ASN A 758 -7.30 34.14 17.09
C ASN A 758 -7.32 32.64 16.69
N ILE A 759 -6.98 32.34 15.44
CA ILE A 759 -6.99 30.98 14.86
C ILE A 759 -6.07 29.97 15.57
N SER A 760 -5.05 30.44 16.29
CA SER A 760 -4.15 29.59 17.09
C SER A 760 -4.83 28.97 18.31
N ASN A 761 -5.93 29.58 18.77
CA ASN A 761 -6.72 29.16 19.93
C ASN A 761 -8.04 28.50 19.53
N LEU A 762 -8.14 27.98 18.30
CA LEU A 762 -9.33 27.31 17.75
C LEU A 762 -9.79 26.20 18.68
N MET A 763 -11.09 26.14 18.98
CA MET A 763 -11.62 25.24 20.00
C MET A 763 -12.70 24.29 19.49
N GLY A 764 -13.57 24.75 18.59
CA GLY A 764 -14.65 23.91 18.07
C GLY A 764 -15.71 24.73 17.36
N VAL A 765 -16.91 24.14 17.25
CA VAL A 765 -18.06 24.76 16.60
C VAL A 765 -19.26 24.71 17.53
N VAL A 766 -20.06 25.77 17.59
CA VAL A 766 -21.26 25.81 18.45
C VAL A 766 -22.28 24.78 17.95
N SER A 767 -22.61 23.81 18.80
CA SER A 767 -23.52 22.71 18.46
C SER A 767 -24.98 23.13 18.53
N THR A 768 -25.76 22.65 17.55
CA THR A 768 -27.21 22.85 17.52
C THR A 768 -27.94 21.81 18.38
N ALA A 769 -27.44 20.58 18.43
CA ALA A 769 -28.13 19.44 19.05
C ALA A 769 -27.11 18.40 19.55
N PRO A 770 -26.36 18.70 20.64
CA PRO A 770 -25.27 17.86 21.11
C PRO A 770 -25.76 16.46 21.50
N GLY A 771 -25.00 15.44 21.15
CA GLY A 771 -25.31 14.05 21.49
C GLY A 771 -24.90 13.65 22.90
N LEU A 772 -23.78 14.17 23.35
CA LEU A 772 -23.40 14.19 24.76
C LEU A 772 -23.00 15.61 25.12
N LEU A 773 -23.66 16.20 26.11
CA LEU A 773 -23.34 17.54 26.62
C LEU A 773 -22.69 17.42 27.99
N MET A 774 -21.48 17.95 28.11
CA MET A 774 -20.74 18.03 29.36
C MET A 774 -20.93 19.40 30.00
N ASN A 775 -20.97 19.42 31.34
CA ASN A 775 -21.22 20.59 32.19
C ASN A 775 -22.68 21.13 32.08
N ASP A 776 -23.37 21.28 33.21
CA ASP A 776 -24.82 21.63 33.27
C ASP A 776 -25.06 23.10 33.65
N GLU A 777 -24.07 23.97 33.53
CA GLU A 777 -24.30 25.42 33.68
C GLU A 777 -25.02 25.97 32.43
N ARG A 778 -26.30 25.62 32.28
CA ARG A 778 -27.22 26.21 31.32
C ARG A 778 -27.57 27.62 31.78
N SER A 779 -26.80 28.59 31.33
CA SER A 779 -27.10 30.02 31.45
C SER A 779 -27.28 30.66 30.07
N ASP A 780 -27.96 31.80 30.02
CA ASP A 780 -28.16 32.54 28.76
C ASP A 780 -26.83 32.96 28.10
N ASN A 781 -25.76 33.07 28.90
CA ASN A 781 -24.40 33.38 28.48
C ASN A 781 -23.51 32.14 28.32
N ALA A 782 -24.08 30.96 28.07
CA ALA A 782 -23.32 29.75 27.76
C ALA A 782 -23.76 29.14 26.43
N ARG A 783 -22.82 28.51 25.73
CA ARG A 783 -23.04 27.84 24.43
C ARG A 783 -22.43 26.44 24.44
N PRO A 784 -23.13 25.43 23.88
CA PRO A 784 -22.56 24.11 23.72
C PRO A 784 -21.54 24.14 22.58
N VAL A 785 -20.26 23.97 22.86
CA VAL A 785 -19.21 23.88 21.85
C VAL A 785 -18.96 22.41 21.55
N GLY A 786 -19.28 21.98 20.32
CA GLY A 786 -18.94 20.68 19.79
C GLY A 786 -17.43 20.57 19.64
N LEU A 787 -16.83 19.67 20.43
CA LEU A 787 -15.39 19.43 20.47
C LEU A 787 -14.99 18.32 19.48
N ILE A 788 -15.87 17.34 19.29
CA ILE A 788 -15.67 16.26 18.33
C ILE A 788 -17.01 15.70 17.86
N GLY A 789 -17.10 15.38 16.57
CA GLY A 789 -18.26 14.68 15.98
C GLY A 789 -18.90 15.41 14.81
N ARG A 790 -20.09 14.97 14.41
CA ARG A 790 -20.78 15.45 13.22
C ARG A 790 -21.74 16.56 13.59
N LEU A 791 -21.50 17.79 13.13
CA LEU A 791 -22.45 18.88 13.33
C LEU A 791 -22.45 19.88 12.15
N PRO A 792 -23.55 20.63 11.98
CA PRO A 792 -23.62 21.74 11.04
C PRO A 792 -22.66 22.86 11.42
N MET A 793 -21.89 23.36 10.46
CA MET A 793 -21.01 24.51 10.64
C MET A 793 -21.20 25.52 9.51
N LYS A 794 -21.02 26.81 9.83
CA LYS A 794 -21.07 27.89 8.85
C LYS A 794 -19.75 27.96 8.08
N VAL A 795 -19.84 28.01 6.75
CA VAL A 795 -18.67 28.15 5.88
C VAL A 795 -18.91 29.20 4.80
N MET A 796 -17.81 29.76 4.30
CA MET A 796 -17.81 30.64 3.14
C MET A 796 -17.00 30.05 1.98
N THR A 797 -17.35 30.43 0.75
CA THR A 797 -16.59 30.10 -0.45
C THR A 797 -16.32 31.32 -1.31
N THR A 798 -15.13 31.37 -1.90
CA THR A 798 -14.64 32.47 -2.75
C THR A 798 -14.01 31.87 -4.01
N GLY A 799 -14.82 31.64 -5.04
CA GLY A 799 -14.37 31.06 -6.32
C GLY A 799 -13.96 29.59 -6.30
N ARG A 800 -13.75 28.97 -5.13
CA ARG A 800 -13.58 27.51 -4.94
C ARG A 800 -14.65 27.00 -3.97
N SER A 801 -15.47 26.05 -4.43
CA SER A 801 -16.40 25.31 -3.58
C SER A 801 -15.68 24.44 -2.55
N VAL A 802 -16.32 24.22 -1.40
CA VAL A 802 -15.90 23.20 -0.44
C VAL A 802 -16.24 21.84 -1.03
N ALA A 803 -15.26 20.93 -1.09
CA ALA A 803 -15.48 19.54 -1.45
C ALA A 803 -15.52 18.65 -0.21
N LYS A 804 -16.20 17.50 -0.30
CA LYS A 804 -16.16 16.49 0.76
C LYS A 804 -14.70 16.07 1.02
N GLY A 805 -14.30 16.08 2.28
CA GLY A 805 -12.94 15.80 2.71
C GLY A 805 -12.04 17.05 2.81
N ASP A 806 -12.47 18.21 2.33
CA ASP A 806 -11.73 19.46 2.53
C ASP A 806 -11.63 19.78 4.02
N VAL A 807 -10.45 20.23 4.45
CA VAL A 807 -10.22 20.66 5.82
C VAL A 807 -10.61 22.13 5.97
N ILE A 808 -11.31 22.45 7.06
CA ILE A 808 -11.91 23.76 7.32
C ILE A 808 -11.20 24.43 8.49
N THR A 809 -10.92 25.71 8.35
CA THR A 809 -10.28 26.58 9.35
C THR A 809 -11.02 27.91 9.47
N ALA A 810 -10.64 28.77 10.41
CA ALA A 810 -11.21 30.11 10.52
C ALA A 810 -10.97 30.94 9.24
N SER A 811 -11.97 31.74 8.87
CA SER A 811 -11.87 32.69 7.75
C SER A 811 -11.64 34.12 8.26
N VAL A 812 -11.64 35.10 7.35
CA VAL A 812 -11.67 36.53 7.70
C VAL A 812 -13.01 36.97 8.31
N LEU A 813 -14.05 36.15 8.18
CA LEU A 813 -15.36 36.42 8.76
C LEU A 813 -15.48 35.74 10.13
N PRO A 814 -15.68 36.51 11.22
CA PRO A 814 -15.77 35.94 12.56
C PRO A 814 -16.85 34.86 12.67
N GLY A 815 -16.45 33.68 13.14
CA GLY A 815 -17.35 32.55 13.35
C GLY A 815 -17.66 31.73 12.10
N ILE A 816 -17.05 32.02 10.95
CA ILE A 816 -17.31 31.33 9.68
C ILE A 816 -16.04 30.64 9.19
N GLY A 817 -16.18 29.39 8.76
CA GLY A 817 -15.07 28.58 8.25
C GLY A 817 -14.77 28.78 6.77
N ALA A 818 -13.54 28.48 6.37
CA ALA A 818 -13.11 28.39 4.97
C ALA A 818 -12.12 27.24 4.79
N VAL A 819 -11.92 26.79 3.54
CA VAL A 819 -10.98 25.71 3.23
C VAL A 819 -9.54 26.14 3.54
N ARG A 820 -8.80 25.31 4.28
CA ARG A 820 -7.38 25.53 4.59
C ARG A 820 -6.48 24.94 3.50
N LYS A 821 -5.53 25.73 3.00
CA LYS A 821 -4.52 25.29 2.01
C LYS A 821 -3.13 25.08 2.62
N ASP A 822 -2.80 25.89 3.63
CA ASP A 822 -1.48 25.91 4.27
C ASP A 822 -1.49 25.16 5.62
N PRO A 823 -0.32 24.74 6.15
CA PRO A 823 -0.23 24.08 7.44
C PRO A 823 -0.85 24.87 8.58
N GLY A 824 -1.55 24.17 9.47
CA GLY A 824 -1.90 24.65 10.80
C GLY A 824 -3.26 24.20 11.33
N MET A 825 -3.74 24.85 12.38
CA MET A 825 -4.95 24.42 13.11
C MET A 825 -6.20 24.37 12.22
N VAL A 826 -6.86 23.22 12.14
CA VAL A 826 -8.15 23.07 11.46
C VAL A 826 -9.20 22.67 12.48
N VAL A 827 -10.45 23.05 12.25
CA VAL A 827 -11.57 22.74 13.16
C VAL A 827 -12.33 21.50 12.71
N ALA A 828 -12.37 21.23 11.42
CA ALA A 828 -13.25 20.19 10.88
C ALA A 828 -12.81 19.71 9.49
N LYS A 829 -13.39 18.58 9.09
CA LYS A 829 -13.37 18.06 7.72
C LYS A 829 -14.79 18.07 7.14
N ALA A 830 -14.96 18.63 5.94
CA ALA A 830 -16.26 18.74 5.30
C ALA A 830 -16.85 17.35 4.95
N LEU A 831 -18.11 17.12 5.29
CA LEU A 831 -18.88 15.92 4.92
C LEU A 831 -19.85 16.17 3.75
N GLU A 832 -20.04 17.44 3.42
CA GLU A 832 -20.88 17.92 2.31
C GLU A 832 -20.06 18.81 1.39
N ASP A 833 -20.47 18.85 0.12
CA ASP A 833 -19.90 19.75 -0.87
C ASP A 833 -20.81 20.97 -1.09
N THR A 834 -20.23 22.02 -1.65
CA THR A 834 -20.92 23.27 -2.04
C THR A 834 -20.78 23.51 -3.54
N LEU A 835 -20.76 22.43 -4.35
CA LEU A 835 -20.55 22.50 -5.79
C LEU A 835 -21.76 23.11 -6.52
N ASP A 836 -22.94 23.00 -5.92
CA ASP A 836 -24.21 23.54 -6.40
C ASP A 836 -24.48 24.98 -5.95
N TRP A 837 -23.61 25.57 -5.12
CA TRP A 837 -23.74 26.96 -4.70
C TRP A 837 -23.53 27.90 -5.89
N ALA A 838 -24.61 28.53 -6.31
CA ALA A 838 -24.67 29.49 -7.41
C ALA A 838 -25.79 30.52 -7.13
N ASP A 839 -25.77 31.65 -7.82
CA ASP A 839 -26.79 32.71 -7.71
C ASP A 839 -28.23 32.21 -7.92
N SER A 840 -28.42 31.11 -8.66
CA SER A 840 -29.73 30.48 -8.89
C SER A 840 -30.22 29.61 -7.73
N VAL A 841 -29.33 29.24 -6.81
CA VAL A 841 -29.60 28.33 -5.68
C VAL A 841 -29.57 29.09 -4.36
N CYS A 842 -28.61 30.00 -4.20
CA CYS A 842 -28.39 30.72 -2.96
C CYS A 842 -29.18 32.03 -2.88
N GLN A 843 -29.74 32.32 -1.71
CA GLN A 843 -30.56 33.52 -1.49
C GLN A 843 -29.67 34.78 -1.41
N SER A 844 -29.88 35.75 -2.29
CA SER A 844 -29.19 37.04 -2.21
C SER A 844 -29.67 37.88 -1.02
N VAL A 845 -28.72 38.47 -0.30
CA VAL A 845 -28.97 39.40 0.83
C VAL A 845 -28.13 40.67 0.67
N SER A 846 -28.57 41.77 1.28
CA SER A 846 -27.89 43.07 1.20
C SER A 846 -26.65 43.19 2.08
N GLY A 847 -26.56 42.38 3.13
CA GLY A 847 -25.43 42.32 4.07
C GLY A 847 -25.45 41.02 4.86
N ILE A 848 -24.37 40.72 5.57
CA ILE A 848 -24.24 39.48 6.36
C ILE A 848 -25.20 39.44 7.56
N GLU A 849 -25.51 40.59 8.12
CA GLU A 849 -26.47 40.81 9.21
C GLU A 849 -27.94 40.53 8.81
N ASP A 850 -28.23 40.54 7.51
CA ASP A 850 -29.56 40.25 6.97
C ASP A 850 -29.81 38.74 6.82
N ILE A 851 -28.79 37.90 7.01
CA ILE A 851 -28.93 36.45 6.95
C ILE A 851 -29.85 35.98 8.09
N LYS A 852 -30.92 35.27 7.73
CA LYS A 852 -31.82 34.59 8.66
C LYS A 852 -31.61 33.10 8.57
N TRP A 853 -30.85 32.55 9.52
CA TRP A 853 -30.59 31.12 9.58
C TRP A 853 -31.87 30.34 9.85
N PRO A 854 -32.26 29.37 9.00
CA PRO A 854 -33.39 28.52 9.29
C PRO A 854 -33.09 27.64 10.52
N LYS A 855 -34.17 27.23 11.21
CA LYS A 855 -34.05 26.34 12.37
C LYS A 855 -33.44 25.02 11.92
N ASP A 856 -32.36 24.64 12.59
CA ASP A 856 -31.62 23.40 12.34
C ASP A 856 -31.84 22.45 13.52
N ASN A 857 -31.94 21.15 13.24
CA ASN A 857 -32.10 20.08 14.23
C ASN A 857 -30.79 19.31 14.47
N GLY A 858 -29.66 19.81 13.97
CA GLY A 858 -28.34 19.17 14.03
C GLY A 858 -28.02 18.31 12.81
N LYS A 859 -28.93 18.19 11.83
CA LYS A 859 -28.74 17.37 10.62
C LYS A 859 -28.54 18.19 9.34
N ASN A 860 -28.68 19.52 9.39
CA ASN A 860 -28.56 20.41 8.23
C ASN A 860 -29.42 20.02 7.00
N GLU A 861 -30.63 19.48 7.19
CA GLU A 861 -31.46 18.97 6.08
C GLU A 861 -31.82 20.05 5.04
N LEU A 862 -31.87 21.32 5.45
CA LEU A 862 -32.26 22.46 4.60
C LEU A 862 -31.10 23.08 3.80
N LYS A 863 -29.85 22.78 4.16
CA LYS A 863 -28.63 23.25 3.47
C LYS A 863 -28.66 24.73 3.03
N PRO A 864 -28.91 25.68 3.94
CA PRO A 864 -29.07 27.08 3.58
C PRO A 864 -27.78 27.67 3.00
N CYS A 865 -27.90 28.45 1.93
CA CYS A 865 -26.81 29.24 1.36
C CYS A 865 -27.30 30.63 0.90
N PHE A 866 -26.41 31.62 1.02
CA PHE A 866 -26.68 33.04 0.78
C PHE A 866 -25.57 33.66 -0.05
N VAL A 867 -25.92 34.61 -0.92
CA VAL A 867 -24.96 35.42 -1.69
C VAL A 867 -24.85 36.80 -1.04
N VAL A 868 -23.63 37.20 -0.66
CA VAL A 868 -23.37 38.46 0.03
C VAL A 868 -22.37 39.32 -0.78
N PRO A 869 -22.74 40.55 -1.17
CA PRO A 869 -21.85 41.48 -1.86
C PRO A 869 -20.65 41.89 -1.00
N VAL A 870 -19.44 41.92 -1.56
CA VAL A 870 -18.21 42.26 -0.80
C VAL A 870 -18.21 43.73 -0.34
N ASP A 871 -18.88 44.63 -1.06
CA ASP A 871 -19.01 46.04 -0.68
C ASP A 871 -19.88 46.27 0.57
N SER A 872 -20.75 45.31 0.92
CA SER A 872 -21.59 45.37 2.12
C SER A 872 -20.81 45.22 3.45
N PHE A 873 -19.63 44.58 3.42
CA PHE A 873 -18.82 44.37 4.62
C PHE A 873 -18.13 45.64 5.09
N ASP A 874 -17.88 45.75 6.40
CA ASP A 874 -17.08 46.82 7.00
C ASP A 874 -15.68 46.92 6.37
N LYS A 875 -15.12 48.14 6.38
CA LYS A 875 -13.87 48.46 5.69
C LYS A 875 -12.72 47.50 6.06
N SER A 876 -12.56 47.13 7.32
CA SER A 876 -11.51 46.23 7.78
C SER A 876 -11.66 44.82 7.22
N VAL A 877 -12.86 44.25 7.30
CA VAL A 877 -13.17 42.91 6.76
C VAL A 877 -13.01 42.89 5.24
N ARG A 878 -13.44 43.97 4.58
CA ARG A 878 -13.31 44.14 3.13
C ARG A 878 -11.85 44.18 2.67
N GLU A 879 -10.98 44.91 3.37
CA GLU A 879 -9.55 44.95 3.09
C GLU A 879 -8.90 43.55 3.28
N SER A 880 -9.30 42.81 4.32
CA SER A 880 -8.86 41.43 4.55
C SER A 880 -9.35 40.46 3.47
N LEU A 881 -10.60 40.61 2.99
CA LEU A 881 -11.15 39.82 1.88
C LEU A 881 -10.35 40.04 0.59
N PHE A 882 -9.96 41.29 0.30
CA PHE A 882 -9.12 41.63 -0.86
C PHE A 882 -7.73 41.00 -0.75
N ALA A 883 -7.09 41.12 0.42
CA ALA A 883 -5.75 40.63 0.64
C ALA A 883 -5.66 39.09 0.65
N GLN A 884 -6.58 38.42 1.34
CA GLN A 884 -6.51 36.98 1.60
C GLN A 884 -7.09 36.14 0.46
N TYR A 885 -8.14 36.63 -0.23
CA TYR A 885 -8.88 35.87 -1.23
C TYR A 885 -8.81 36.49 -2.64
N ASN A 886 -8.02 37.55 -2.82
CA ASN A 886 -7.84 38.24 -4.11
C ASN A 886 -9.18 38.70 -4.73
N LEU A 887 -10.08 39.21 -3.88
CA LEU A 887 -11.40 39.74 -4.25
C LEU A 887 -11.35 41.25 -4.50
N THR A 888 -12.39 41.77 -5.12
CA THR A 888 -12.63 43.20 -5.40
C THR A 888 -13.99 43.65 -4.85
N SER A 889 -14.24 44.96 -4.82
CA SER A 889 -15.52 45.50 -4.30
C SER A 889 -16.74 45.08 -5.13
N SER A 890 -16.56 44.66 -6.38
CA SER A 890 -17.64 44.19 -7.25
C SER A 890 -17.97 42.71 -7.10
N ASP A 891 -17.17 41.96 -6.35
CA ASP A 891 -17.37 40.52 -6.17
C ASP A 891 -18.44 40.23 -5.11
N SER A 892 -18.93 38.99 -5.12
CA SER A 892 -19.82 38.44 -4.08
C SER A 892 -19.25 37.13 -3.56
N ILE A 893 -19.55 36.82 -2.31
CA ILE A 893 -19.15 35.57 -1.66
C ILE A 893 -20.38 34.76 -1.26
N TYR A 894 -20.23 33.44 -1.20
CA TYR A 894 -21.28 32.56 -0.74
C TYR A 894 -21.04 32.17 0.71
N ILE A 895 -22.09 32.24 1.54
CA ILE A 895 -22.07 31.88 2.95
C ILE A 895 -23.23 30.93 3.21
N GLY A 896 -22.98 29.82 3.91
CA GLY A 896 -24.02 28.82 4.18
C GLY A 896 -23.61 27.84 5.26
N LYS A 897 -24.44 26.80 5.47
CA LYS A 897 -24.13 25.71 6.40
C LYS A 897 -23.85 24.41 5.67
N ILE A 898 -22.79 23.72 6.09
CA ILE A 898 -22.47 22.35 5.67
C ILE A 898 -22.41 21.44 6.90
N MET A 899 -22.70 20.16 6.71
CA MET A 899 -22.29 19.14 7.70
C MET A 899 -20.78 18.93 7.62
N ALA A 900 -20.14 18.93 8.79
CA ALA A 900 -18.73 18.64 8.92
C ALA A 900 -18.46 17.69 10.09
N PHE A 901 -17.36 16.97 10.01
CA PHE A 901 -16.79 16.24 11.15
C PHE A 901 -15.82 17.17 11.85
N VAL A 902 -16.23 17.69 13.01
CA VAL A 902 -15.42 18.55 13.87
C VAL A 902 -14.41 17.69 14.61
N ASP A 903 -13.15 18.09 14.50
CA ASP A 903 -11.98 17.51 15.17
C ASP A 903 -10.85 18.54 15.07
N VAL A 904 -10.49 19.15 16.19
CA VAL A 904 -9.52 20.24 16.23
C VAL A 904 -8.10 19.68 16.24
N VAL A 905 -7.43 19.76 15.11
CA VAL A 905 -6.09 19.17 14.92
C VAL A 905 -5.17 20.09 14.13
N TRP A 906 -3.86 19.87 14.26
CA TRP A 906 -2.88 20.49 13.38
C TRP A 906 -2.86 19.77 12.03
N TYR A 907 -3.21 20.48 10.96
CA TYR A 907 -3.16 19.95 9.60
C TYR A 907 -1.80 20.22 8.95
N GLN A 908 -1.16 19.15 8.43
CA GLN A 908 -0.01 19.23 7.55
C GLN A 908 -0.39 18.66 6.18
N PRO A 909 -0.37 19.45 5.10
CA PRO A 909 -0.62 18.97 3.75
C PRO A 909 0.38 17.92 3.30
N GLN A 910 -0.09 16.93 2.53
CA GLN A 910 0.73 15.84 2.01
C GLN A 910 1.91 16.33 1.15
N TRP A 911 1.74 17.41 0.39
CA TRP A 911 2.81 17.96 -0.47
C TRP A 911 4.05 18.38 0.33
N ILE A 912 3.90 18.82 1.59
CA ILE A 912 5.05 19.11 2.46
C ILE A 912 5.76 17.82 2.86
N SER A 913 5.01 16.78 3.19
CA SER A 913 5.60 15.48 3.52
C SER A 913 6.30 14.86 2.30
N ASP A 914 5.74 15.04 1.11
CA ASP A 914 6.33 14.57 -0.15
C ASP A 914 7.58 15.38 -0.53
N ASP A 915 7.56 16.70 -0.37
CA ASP A 915 8.72 17.56 -0.59
C ASP A 915 9.83 17.28 0.43
N ILE A 916 9.49 17.06 1.70
CA ILE A 916 10.45 16.65 2.74
C ILE A 916 11.00 15.26 2.40
N ALA A 917 10.16 14.30 2.01
CA ALA A 917 10.60 12.96 1.62
C ALA A 917 11.49 13.01 0.36
N LYS A 918 11.20 13.91 -0.57
CA LYS A 918 12.03 14.17 -1.74
C LYS A 918 13.36 14.80 -1.35
N MET A 919 13.38 15.81 -0.48
CA MET A 919 14.61 16.43 0.03
C MET A 919 15.47 15.43 0.81
N VAL A 920 14.86 14.58 1.65
CA VAL A 920 15.54 13.51 2.39
C VAL A 920 16.04 12.42 1.44
N GLY A 921 15.26 12.08 0.40
CA GLY A 921 15.66 11.18 -0.67
C GLY A 921 16.86 11.71 -1.46
N ASP A 922 16.85 12.98 -1.84
CA ASP A 922 17.94 13.65 -2.55
C ASP A 922 19.21 13.76 -1.68
N TYR A 923 19.06 13.98 -0.36
CA TYR A 923 20.16 13.92 0.61
C TYR A 923 20.76 12.51 0.72
N ASN A 924 19.91 11.48 0.93
CA ASN A 924 20.35 10.09 1.07
C ASN A 924 20.92 9.51 -0.24
N ALA A 925 20.47 10.00 -1.40
CA ALA A 925 21.02 9.66 -2.71
C ALA A 925 22.34 10.40 -3.03
N GLY A 926 22.85 11.22 -2.10
CA GLY A 926 24.12 11.94 -2.24
C GLY A 926 24.06 13.13 -3.20
N ALA A 927 22.86 13.58 -3.61
CA ALA A 927 22.70 14.80 -4.40
C ALA A 927 23.08 16.05 -3.59
N PHE A 928 22.86 15.99 -2.27
CA PHE A 928 23.36 16.96 -1.29
C PHE A 928 24.07 16.22 -0.15
N GLY A 929 25.37 16.46 0.02
CA GLY A 929 26.07 16.14 1.28
C GLY A 929 26.46 14.68 1.58
N GLY A 930 26.68 13.83 0.57
CA GLY A 930 27.33 12.51 0.73
C GLY A 930 28.79 12.52 0.25
N SER A 931 29.64 11.65 0.78
CA SER A 931 31.10 11.52 0.52
C SER A 931 31.50 11.16 -0.94
N GLY A 932 30.59 11.29 -1.91
CA GLY A 932 30.78 11.00 -3.34
C GLY A 932 30.19 12.07 -4.26
N GLY A 933 30.76 13.28 -4.25
CA GLY A 933 30.67 14.23 -5.37
C GLY A 933 29.30 14.86 -5.68
N GLY A 934 28.52 15.23 -4.67
CA GLY A 934 27.29 16.04 -4.80
C GLY A 934 27.52 17.56 -4.60
N TRP A 935 26.45 18.34 -4.75
CA TRP A 935 26.47 19.78 -4.43
C TRP A 935 26.50 19.96 -2.90
N LYS A 936 27.35 20.85 -2.40
CA LYS A 936 27.46 21.20 -0.97
C LYS A 936 27.05 22.65 -0.79
N ILE A 937 26.23 22.90 0.22
CA ILE A 937 25.90 24.25 0.67
C ILE A 937 26.75 24.50 1.91
N GLU A 938 27.63 25.49 1.83
CA GLU A 938 28.52 25.92 2.89
C GLU A 938 28.09 27.32 3.35
N GLU A 939 28.52 27.72 4.55
CA GLU A 939 28.10 28.97 5.19
C GLU A 939 28.27 30.22 4.30
N ASN A 940 29.17 30.16 3.31
CA ASN A 940 29.48 31.27 2.39
C ASN A 940 29.40 30.91 0.90
N GLY A 941 28.75 29.81 0.51
CA GLY A 941 28.62 29.47 -0.91
C GLY A 941 28.15 28.06 -1.22
N ILE A 942 28.07 27.73 -2.51
CA ILE A 942 27.70 26.40 -3.00
C ILE A 942 28.90 25.82 -3.75
N SER A 943 29.35 24.60 -3.39
CA SER A 943 30.47 23.91 -4.04
C SER A 943 30.04 22.58 -4.66
N THR A 944 30.68 22.14 -5.76
CA THR A 944 30.41 20.83 -6.37
C THR A 944 31.66 20.31 -7.08
N SER A 945 31.79 18.98 -7.20
CA SER A 945 32.85 18.31 -7.96
C SER A 945 32.35 17.77 -9.31
N ARG A 946 31.15 18.19 -9.76
CA ARG A 946 30.55 17.80 -11.05
C ARG A 946 30.65 18.95 -12.05
N GLU A 947 30.64 18.63 -13.35
CA GLU A 947 30.56 19.64 -14.42
C GLU A 947 29.27 20.45 -14.34
N VAL A 948 29.38 21.76 -14.56
CA VAL A 948 28.25 22.70 -14.52
C VAL A 948 28.10 23.32 -15.90
N ASN A 949 27.04 22.97 -16.62
CA ASN A 949 26.72 23.54 -17.93
C ASN A 949 25.67 24.64 -17.77
N VAL A 950 26.02 25.88 -18.10
CA VAL A 950 25.13 27.05 -17.96
C VAL A 950 24.78 27.59 -19.33
N ALA A 951 23.50 27.49 -19.71
CA ALA A 951 23.04 27.88 -21.04
C ALA A 951 23.18 29.39 -21.32
N SER A 952 22.92 30.25 -20.33
CA SER A 952 23.22 31.69 -20.39
C SER A 952 23.34 32.29 -19.00
N ILE A 953 24.16 33.34 -18.84
CA ILE A 953 24.27 34.13 -17.61
C ILE A 953 23.82 35.55 -17.95
N THR A 954 22.72 36.01 -17.34
CA THR A 954 22.18 37.35 -17.56
C THR A 954 22.40 38.19 -16.30
N GLY A 955 23.47 38.98 -16.30
CA GLY A 955 23.82 39.90 -15.21
C GLY A 955 25.14 40.61 -15.50
N THR A 956 25.31 41.86 -15.04
CA THR A 956 26.48 42.70 -15.36
C THR A 956 27.77 42.31 -14.63
N LYS A 957 27.71 41.41 -13.64
CA LYS A 957 28.89 40.82 -12.98
C LYS A 957 28.51 39.50 -12.29
N GLY A 958 29.24 38.42 -12.56
CA GLY A 958 29.16 37.16 -11.81
C GLY A 958 30.56 36.75 -11.36
N ASP A 959 30.77 36.66 -10.05
CA ASP A 959 32.02 36.16 -9.47
C ASP A 959 31.81 34.67 -9.11
N PHE A 960 32.45 33.75 -9.84
CA PHE A 960 32.30 32.30 -9.66
C PHE A 960 33.54 31.71 -8.98
N ASN A 961 33.41 31.27 -7.74
CA ASN A 961 34.49 30.64 -6.96
C ASN A 961 34.17 29.16 -6.64
N ILE A 962 33.56 28.46 -7.59
CA ILE A 962 32.80 27.21 -7.36
C ILE A 962 33.53 25.94 -7.87
N LEU A 963 34.64 26.06 -8.61
CA LEU A 963 35.29 24.91 -9.27
C LEU A 963 36.56 24.47 -8.52
N ASN A 964 36.46 23.41 -7.72
CA ASN A 964 37.65 22.76 -7.14
C ASN A 964 38.26 21.72 -8.10
N THR A 965 37.44 21.03 -8.89
CA THR A 965 37.83 20.09 -9.94
C THR A 965 36.72 20.01 -11.01
N GLY A 966 36.81 20.74 -12.11
CA GLY A 966 35.77 20.73 -13.16
C GLY A 966 35.92 21.81 -14.22
N LEU A 967 35.07 21.72 -15.25
CA LEU A 967 34.99 22.64 -16.39
C LEU A 967 33.67 23.44 -16.34
N LEU A 968 33.72 24.75 -16.58
CA LEU A 968 32.54 25.59 -16.80
C LEU A 968 32.43 25.94 -18.28
N ASN A 969 31.38 25.44 -18.93
CA ASN A 969 31.04 25.79 -20.31
C ASN A 969 29.91 26.81 -20.33
N ILE A 970 30.12 27.93 -21.03
CA ILE A 970 29.12 28.97 -21.23
C ILE A 970 28.80 29.06 -22.72
N GLY A 971 27.51 28.99 -23.07
CA GLY A 971 27.00 29.15 -24.44
C GLY A 971 27.66 28.17 -25.43
N ASP A 972 27.25 26.91 -25.38
CA ASP A 972 27.69 25.80 -26.26
C ASP A 972 29.22 25.63 -26.37
N GLY A 973 29.97 25.99 -25.32
CA GLY A 973 31.42 25.86 -25.26
C GLY A 973 32.20 27.02 -25.90
N SER A 974 31.53 28.14 -26.17
CA SER A 974 32.16 29.35 -26.73
C SER A 974 33.16 30.02 -25.77
N VAL A 975 32.91 29.94 -24.46
CA VAL A 975 33.85 30.31 -23.40
C VAL A 975 33.92 29.16 -22.40
N THR A 976 35.14 28.69 -22.14
CA THR A 976 35.41 27.60 -21.22
C THR A 976 36.41 28.05 -20.16
N ALA A 977 36.12 27.75 -18.89
CA ALA A 977 37.05 27.98 -17.80
C ALA A 977 37.28 26.67 -17.04
N ASP A 978 38.54 26.32 -16.80
CA ASP A 978 38.91 25.13 -16.03
C ASP A 978 39.33 25.45 -14.60
N SER A 979 39.39 24.43 -13.74
CA SER A 979 39.84 24.56 -12.35
C SER A 979 41.34 24.88 -12.20
N GLY A 980 42.10 24.91 -13.30
CA GLY A 980 43.50 25.35 -13.34
C GLY A 980 43.66 26.86 -13.59
N GLY A 981 42.54 27.58 -13.81
CA GLY A 981 42.54 29.02 -14.10
C GLY A 981 42.73 29.35 -15.58
N ASN A 982 42.69 28.37 -16.48
CA ASN A 982 42.78 28.61 -17.92
C ASN A 982 41.42 29.02 -18.47
N LEU A 983 41.43 29.99 -19.40
CA LEU A 983 40.24 30.49 -20.09
C LEU A 983 40.38 30.25 -21.60
N GLY A 984 39.55 29.37 -22.16
CA GLY A 984 39.42 29.14 -23.59
C GLY A 984 38.28 29.97 -24.18
N VAL A 985 38.52 30.64 -25.31
CA VAL A 985 37.48 31.34 -26.07
C VAL A 985 37.55 30.87 -27.52
N ALA A 986 36.46 30.33 -28.05
CA ALA A 986 36.42 29.70 -29.37
C ALA A 986 36.26 30.69 -30.56
N GLY A 987 36.35 32.00 -30.31
CA GLY A 987 36.20 33.07 -31.31
C GLY A 987 37.09 34.29 -31.05
N ASP A 988 36.89 35.38 -31.80
CA ASP A 988 37.70 36.60 -31.71
C ASP A 988 37.61 37.27 -30.32
N LEU A 989 38.75 37.35 -29.61
CA LEU A 989 38.84 38.06 -28.33
C LEU A 989 39.13 39.56 -28.56
N THR A 990 38.08 40.40 -28.57
CA THR A 990 38.23 41.86 -28.69
C THR A 990 38.24 42.53 -27.32
N LEU A 991 39.40 43.03 -26.88
CA LEU A 991 39.58 43.71 -25.59
C LEU A 991 39.68 45.23 -25.76
N ASN A 992 38.60 45.96 -25.52
CA ASN A 992 38.56 47.42 -25.63
C ASN A 992 39.09 48.16 -24.38
N GLY A 993 40.01 47.56 -23.62
CA GLY A 993 40.52 48.06 -22.33
C GLY A 993 41.96 47.66 -22.02
N ARG A 994 42.44 47.95 -20.80
CA ARG A 994 43.80 47.57 -20.33
C ARG A 994 43.78 46.19 -19.65
N LEU A 995 44.66 45.28 -20.09
CA LEU A 995 45.00 44.04 -19.37
C LEU A 995 45.92 44.36 -18.18
N LYS A 996 45.59 43.90 -16.97
CA LYS A 996 46.33 44.19 -15.74
C LYS A 996 46.50 42.91 -14.91
N SER A 997 47.74 42.57 -14.54
CA SER A 997 48.06 41.45 -13.64
C SER A 997 48.42 41.99 -12.27
N ASN A 998 47.78 41.47 -11.21
CA ASN A 998 48.00 41.94 -9.84
C ASN A 998 49.31 41.39 -9.22
N ASN A 999 49.89 40.32 -9.78
CA ASN A 999 51.12 39.69 -9.28
C ASN A 999 52.30 39.75 -10.25
N GLY A 1000 52.30 40.70 -11.19
CA GLY A 1000 53.52 41.10 -11.89
C GLY A 1000 54.05 40.10 -12.91
N SER A 1001 53.24 39.73 -13.90
CA SER A 1001 53.66 39.49 -15.28
C SER A 1001 52.40 39.18 -16.12
N ILE A 1002 52.35 39.69 -17.35
CA ILE A 1002 51.45 39.22 -18.40
C ILE A 1002 52.36 38.73 -19.51
N VAL A 1003 52.39 37.42 -19.76
CA VAL A 1003 53.15 36.83 -20.87
C VAL A 1003 52.20 36.59 -22.03
N LEU A 1004 52.46 37.25 -23.16
CA LEU A 1004 51.76 37.08 -24.43
C LEU A 1004 52.72 36.42 -25.41
N GLU A 1005 52.56 35.12 -25.66
CA GLU A 1005 53.33 34.39 -26.67
C GLU A 1005 52.60 34.47 -28.01
N ILE A 1006 53.28 35.01 -29.03
CA ILE A 1006 52.79 35.07 -30.41
C ILE A 1006 53.92 34.61 -31.35
N GLY A 1007 53.90 33.33 -31.75
CA GLY A 1007 54.85 32.71 -32.68
C GLY A 1007 54.84 31.17 -32.57
N ASP A 1008 55.12 30.45 -33.68
CA ASP A 1008 54.90 28.98 -33.82
C ASP A 1008 55.99 28.08 -33.20
N GLY A 1009 56.80 28.63 -32.29
CA GLY A 1009 57.58 27.86 -31.32
C GLY A 1009 58.84 27.16 -31.83
N GLU A 1010 59.08 27.03 -33.14
CA GLU A 1010 60.17 26.17 -33.63
C GLU A 1010 61.36 26.89 -34.28
N ASN A 1011 61.26 28.11 -34.82
CA ASN A 1011 62.41 28.74 -35.51
C ASN A 1011 62.67 30.23 -35.26
N ASP A 1012 61.75 31.00 -34.67
CA ASP A 1012 62.02 32.37 -34.18
C ASP A 1012 61.08 32.69 -32.99
N LEU A 1013 61.58 33.38 -31.96
CA LEU A 1013 60.79 33.84 -30.80
C LEU A 1013 59.90 35.05 -31.14
N PHE A 1014 60.33 35.88 -32.10
CA PHE A 1014 59.59 37.06 -32.53
C PHE A 1014 60.05 37.53 -33.91
N VAL A 1015 59.12 37.67 -34.88
CA VAL A 1015 59.41 38.10 -36.26
C VAL A 1015 58.45 39.19 -36.72
N ILE A 1016 59.01 40.24 -37.33
CA ILE A 1016 58.25 41.27 -38.05
C ILE A 1016 58.59 41.19 -39.54
N LYS A 1017 57.58 40.92 -40.37
CA LYS A 1017 57.68 40.91 -41.83
C LYS A 1017 57.00 42.13 -42.43
N ASN A 1018 57.49 42.58 -43.58
CA ASN A 1018 56.78 43.59 -44.37
C ASN A 1018 55.57 42.98 -45.11
N ALA A 1019 54.77 43.84 -45.72
CA ALA A 1019 53.58 43.42 -46.47
C ALA A 1019 53.85 42.53 -47.70
N LYS A 1020 55.12 42.36 -48.12
CA LYS A 1020 55.55 41.42 -49.17
C LYS A 1020 56.07 40.09 -48.61
N GLY A 1021 56.08 39.91 -47.29
CA GLY A 1021 56.51 38.69 -46.60
C GLY A 1021 58.00 38.62 -46.26
N GLU A 1022 58.77 39.69 -46.46
CA GLU A 1022 60.21 39.72 -46.15
C GLU A 1022 60.46 40.07 -44.68
N THR A 1023 61.36 39.36 -44.02
CA THR A 1023 61.71 39.58 -42.60
C THR A 1023 62.52 40.87 -42.43
N LEU A 1024 61.95 41.83 -41.71
CA LEU A 1024 62.59 43.10 -41.37
C LEU A 1024 63.34 43.03 -40.04
N PHE A 1025 62.83 42.20 -39.11
CA PHE A 1025 63.37 41.99 -37.78
C PHE A 1025 63.01 40.57 -37.30
N SER A 1026 63.99 39.82 -36.80
CA SER A 1026 63.77 38.56 -36.11
C SER A 1026 64.64 38.44 -34.87
N VAL A 1027 64.13 37.71 -33.88
CA VAL A 1027 64.88 37.26 -32.70
C VAL A 1027 64.78 35.75 -32.65
N ASN A 1028 65.92 35.07 -32.76
CA ASN A 1028 65.95 33.63 -32.71
C ASN A 1028 65.92 33.10 -31.26
N PRO A 1029 65.72 31.79 -31.04
CA PRO A 1029 65.61 31.19 -29.70
C PRO A 1029 66.84 31.34 -28.80
N SER A 1030 68.02 31.66 -29.36
CA SER A 1030 69.23 31.97 -28.59
C SER A 1030 69.41 33.46 -28.28
N GLY A 1031 68.40 34.28 -28.60
CA GLY A 1031 68.33 35.71 -28.27
C GLY A 1031 69.12 36.62 -29.22
N GLN A 1032 69.62 36.12 -30.35
CA GLN A 1032 70.30 36.94 -31.34
C GLN A 1032 69.29 37.68 -32.21
N ILE A 1033 69.50 38.99 -32.36
CA ILE A 1033 68.65 39.88 -33.14
C ILE A 1033 69.21 40.01 -34.57
N GLY A 1034 68.41 39.64 -35.56
CA GLY A 1034 68.74 39.76 -36.98
C GLY A 1034 67.70 40.59 -37.73
N GLY A 1035 68.10 41.71 -38.33
CA GLY A 1035 67.18 42.58 -39.07
C GLY A 1035 67.88 43.83 -39.61
N LYS A 1036 67.40 44.37 -40.73
CA LYS A 1036 67.99 45.55 -41.39
C LYS A 1036 67.54 46.85 -40.71
N GLY A 1037 68.36 47.42 -39.81
CA GLY A 1037 68.27 48.84 -39.41
C GLY A 1037 68.71 49.18 -37.97
N THR A 1038 69.72 50.04 -37.82
CA THR A 1038 70.35 50.53 -36.57
C THR A 1038 69.59 51.73 -35.95
N TYR A 1039 69.48 51.94 -34.62
CA TYR A 1039 69.65 53.27 -33.95
C TYR A 1039 69.59 53.28 -32.40
N ARG A 1040 70.39 54.19 -31.80
CA ARG A 1040 70.65 54.50 -30.38
C ARG A 1040 69.84 55.75 -29.92
N GLY A 1041 69.24 55.76 -28.72
CA GLY A 1041 68.38 56.87 -28.24
C GLY A 1041 68.95 57.69 -27.07
N GLU A 1042 69.59 58.84 -27.35
CA GLU A 1042 69.79 59.99 -26.43
C GLU A 1042 70.21 61.29 -27.18
N TRP A 1043 70.00 61.37 -28.50
CA TRP A 1043 70.57 62.44 -29.33
C TRP A 1043 69.54 63.02 -30.30
N THR A 1044 69.48 64.35 -30.42
CA THR A 1044 68.59 65.03 -31.39
C THR A 1044 69.36 65.40 -32.65
N LYS A 1045 68.87 64.95 -33.82
CA LYS A 1045 69.44 65.31 -35.13
C LYS A 1045 69.05 66.73 -35.52
N ILE A 1046 70.02 67.57 -35.88
CA ILE A 1046 69.83 68.89 -36.48
C ILE A 1046 70.44 68.86 -37.88
N ASN A 1047 69.64 69.11 -38.92
CA ASN A 1047 70.14 69.12 -40.30
C ASN A 1047 70.91 70.43 -40.61
N PRO A 1048 71.62 70.51 -41.74
CA PRO A 1048 72.30 71.74 -42.18
C PRO A 1048 71.33 72.91 -42.32
N ASN A 1049 71.70 74.09 -41.80
CA ASN A 1049 70.91 75.33 -41.82
C ASN A 1049 69.63 75.34 -40.97
N ASP A 1050 69.30 74.25 -40.26
CA ASP A 1050 68.22 74.27 -39.28
C ASP A 1050 68.68 74.97 -37.99
N SER A 1051 67.70 75.47 -37.23
CA SER A 1051 67.91 75.98 -35.88
C SER A 1051 66.96 75.34 -34.90
N ILE A 1052 67.39 75.21 -33.65
CA ILE A 1052 66.57 74.69 -32.56
C ILE A 1052 66.43 75.76 -31.49
N LYS A 1053 65.19 76.04 -31.07
CA LYS A 1053 64.90 76.92 -29.93
C LYS A 1053 64.78 76.08 -28.67
N VAL A 1054 65.52 76.46 -27.63
CA VAL A 1054 65.50 75.78 -26.33
C VAL A 1054 65.14 76.80 -25.26
N SER A 1055 64.02 76.57 -24.58
CA SER A 1055 63.54 77.43 -23.50
C SER A 1055 63.82 76.80 -22.13
N HIS A 1056 64.26 77.62 -21.17
CA HIS A 1056 64.46 77.28 -19.77
C HIS A 1056 63.66 78.22 -18.86
N ASN A 1057 63.31 77.77 -17.66
CA ASN A 1057 62.45 78.54 -16.75
C ASN A 1057 63.18 79.09 -15.51
N PHE A 1058 64.50 79.25 -15.62
CA PHE A 1058 65.34 79.84 -14.58
C PHE A 1058 65.25 81.37 -14.67
N ASN A 1059 64.64 82.04 -13.67
CA ASN A 1059 64.50 83.51 -13.57
C ASN A 1059 65.84 84.28 -13.37
N ALA A 1060 66.93 83.82 -13.99
CA ALA A 1060 68.25 84.44 -14.07
C ALA A 1060 69.00 83.88 -15.29
N THR A 1061 69.87 84.68 -15.92
CA THR A 1061 70.65 84.28 -17.09
C THR A 1061 71.61 83.13 -16.74
N PRO A 1062 71.56 81.96 -17.41
CA PRO A 1062 72.45 80.84 -17.10
C PRO A 1062 73.91 81.22 -17.31
N SER A 1063 74.78 80.80 -16.38
CA SER A 1063 76.20 81.17 -16.41
C SER A 1063 76.99 80.37 -17.46
N GLN A 1064 76.56 79.14 -17.78
CA GLN A 1064 77.15 78.27 -18.81
C GLN A 1064 76.11 77.36 -19.50
N ILE A 1065 76.20 77.24 -20.81
CA ILE A 1065 75.46 76.26 -21.65
C ILE A 1065 76.50 75.46 -22.42
N SER A 1066 76.43 74.13 -22.34
CA SER A 1066 77.31 73.21 -23.09
C SER A 1066 76.52 72.37 -24.09
N ILE A 1067 77.02 72.32 -25.33
CA ILE A 1067 76.49 71.49 -26.42
C ILE A 1067 77.54 70.43 -26.74
N ILE A 1068 77.14 69.16 -26.66
CA ILE A 1068 78.02 68.02 -26.93
C ILE A 1068 77.62 67.41 -28.28
N LYS A 1069 78.57 66.98 -29.10
CA LYS A 1069 78.35 66.17 -30.32
C LYS A 1069 78.42 64.68 -30.00
N SER A 1070 77.67 63.86 -30.74
CA SER A 1070 77.59 62.41 -30.51
C SER A 1070 78.85 61.60 -30.79
N ASP A 1071 79.85 62.19 -31.43
CA ASP A 1071 81.06 61.50 -31.87
C ASP A 1071 82.19 61.45 -30.83
N ASN A 1072 82.09 62.19 -29.72
CA ASN A 1072 82.98 62.13 -28.54
C ASN A 1072 84.48 61.99 -28.84
N ILE A 1073 84.97 62.61 -29.92
CA ILE A 1073 86.41 62.75 -30.18
C ILE A 1073 86.89 63.99 -29.42
N GLN A 1074 87.41 63.72 -28.22
CA GLN A 1074 88.11 64.60 -27.28
C GLN A 1074 87.23 65.50 -26.39
N GLY A 1075 87.37 65.27 -25.08
CA GLY A 1075 86.75 66.08 -24.04
C GLY A 1075 87.24 67.52 -24.05
N TYR A 1076 86.34 68.43 -23.66
CA TYR A 1076 86.52 69.59 -22.77
C TYR A 1076 85.19 70.35 -22.81
N GLY A 1077 84.69 70.76 -21.64
CA GLY A 1077 83.55 71.67 -21.55
C GLY A 1077 83.94 73.02 -22.14
N PHE A 1078 83.11 73.58 -23.03
CA PHE A 1078 83.32 74.91 -23.57
C PHE A 1078 82.30 75.87 -22.98
N THR A 1079 82.83 76.73 -22.14
CA THR A 1079 82.15 77.74 -21.35
C THR A 1079 82.18 79.06 -22.13
N SER A 1080 80.99 79.54 -22.53
CA SER A 1080 80.58 80.87 -23.05
C SER A 1080 81.49 81.79 -23.89
N LYS A 1081 82.73 81.45 -24.26
CA LYS A 1081 83.59 82.25 -25.16
C LYS A 1081 84.45 81.35 -26.05
N GLY A 1082 83.88 80.96 -27.19
CA GLY A 1082 84.61 80.25 -28.24
C GLY A 1082 83.82 79.09 -28.85
N LEU A 1083 82.69 79.37 -29.49
CA LEU A 1083 82.13 78.43 -30.45
C LEU A 1083 83.01 78.55 -31.70
N GLY A 1084 83.78 77.49 -31.99
CA GLY A 1084 84.52 77.38 -33.25
C GLY A 1084 83.57 77.56 -34.45
N SER A 1085 84.14 77.88 -35.63
CA SER A 1085 83.47 78.35 -36.86
C SER A 1085 82.31 77.52 -37.42
N GLU A 1086 81.92 76.44 -36.76
CA GLU A 1086 80.88 75.49 -37.13
C GLU A 1086 79.50 75.79 -36.49
N TYR A 1087 79.46 76.54 -35.38
CA TYR A 1087 78.23 76.83 -34.61
C TYR A 1087 78.21 78.25 -34.05
N TYR A 1088 77.00 78.76 -33.85
CA TYR A 1088 76.77 79.90 -32.96
C TYR A 1088 75.39 79.74 -32.30
N TYR A 1089 75.24 80.32 -31.12
CA TYR A 1089 73.93 80.50 -30.49
C TYR A 1089 73.68 81.99 -30.27
N GLU A 1090 72.42 82.36 -30.25
CA GLU A 1090 71.97 83.68 -29.85
C GLU A 1090 70.92 83.52 -28.75
N TYR A 1091 70.90 84.46 -27.81
CA TYR A 1091 69.80 84.56 -26.85
C TYR A 1091 68.58 85.08 -27.60
N TYR A 1092 67.52 84.27 -27.64
CA TYR A 1092 66.28 84.66 -28.30
C TYR A 1092 65.45 85.57 -27.39
N ASP A 1093 65.41 85.24 -26.09
CA ASP A 1093 64.88 86.07 -25.01
C ASP A 1093 65.58 85.73 -23.69
N ASN A 1094 65.15 86.34 -22.58
CA ASN A 1094 65.76 86.12 -21.26
C ASN A 1094 65.69 84.66 -20.77
N ASN A 1095 64.84 83.83 -21.37
CA ASN A 1095 64.56 82.46 -20.95
C ASN A 1095 64.79 81.44 -22.07
N SER A 1096 65.37 81.81 -23.22
CA SER A 1096 65.59 80.88 -24.32
C SER A 1096 66.79 81.22 -25.20
N ILE A 1097 67.42 80.17 -25.70
CA ILE A 1097 68.54 80.23 -26.63
C ILE A 1097 68.14 79.57 -27.95
N GLN A 1098 68.65 80.11 -29.06
CA GLN A 1098 68.50 79.50 -30.37
C GLN A 1098 69.88 79.11 -30.90
N VAL A 1099 70.04 77.84 -31.23
CA VAL A 1099 71.31 77.27 -31.71
C VAL A 1099 71.18 77.00 -33.22
N TYR A 1100 72.19 77.44 -33.99
CA TYR A 1100 72.21 77.29 -35.44
C TYR A 1100 73.30 76.31 -35.90
N ASN A 1101 72.94 75.36 -36.76
CA ASN A 1101 73.90 74.47 -37.42
C ASN A 1101 74.37 75.08 -38.75
N LYS A 1102 75.62 75.54 -38.81
CA LYS A 1102 76.25 76.06 -40.04
C LYS A 1102 77.06 75.00 -40.80
N THR A 1103 77.11 73.76 -40.30
CA THR A 1103 77.80 72.69 -41.02
C THR A 1103 76.91 72.14 -42.14
N GLY A 1104 77.52 71.81 -43.28
CA GLY A 1104 76.83 71.17 -44.41
C GLY A 1104 76.37 69.73 -44.13
N GLN A 1105 76.45 69.25 -42.88
CA GLN A 1105 76.07 67.91 -42.46
C GLN A 1105 75.11 67.93 -41.27
N ALA A 1106 74.31 66.87 -41.14
CA ALA A 1106 73.42 66.71 -40.00
C ALA A 1106 74.21 66.24 -38.77
N ILE A 1107 73.95 66.87 -37.63
CA ILE A 1107 74.63 66.57 -36.38
C ILE A 1107 73.65 66.11 -35.32
N TYR A 1108 74.16 65.43 -34.31
CA TYR A 1108 73.41 64.94 -33.16
C TYR A 1108 73.90 65.67 -31.92
N VAL A 1109 73.02 66.38 -31.23
CA VAL A 1109 73.37 67.19 -30.06
C VAL A 1109 72.63 66.77 -28.80
N LYS A 1110 73.30 66.96 -27.65
CA LYS A 1110 72.73 66.88 -26.30
C LYS A 1110 73.04 68.17 -25.54
N LEU A 1111 72.06 68.69 -24.80
CA LEU A 1111 72.15 69.99 -24.12
C LEU A 1111 72.13 69.81 -22.60
N THR A 1112 73.07 70.46 -21.92
CA THR A 1112 73.16 70.45 -20.45
C THR A 1112 73.22 71.90 -19.94
N ILE A 1113 72.37 72.24 -18.97
CA ILE A 1113 72.28 73.60 -18.38
C ILE A 1113 72.68 73.49 -16.92
N GLU A 1114 73.77 74.16 -16.53
CA GLU A 1114 74.24 74.26 -15.15
C GLU A 1114 74.05 75.70 -14.64
N ARG A 1115 73.81 75.85 -13.33
CA ARG A 1115 73.44 77.14 -12.72
C ARG A 1115 74.69 77.95 -12.38
#